data_AF-A0A933ZXG0-F1
#
_entry.id   AF-A0A933ZXG0-F1
#
_cell.length_a   1.000
_cell.length_b   1.000
_cell.length_c   1.000
_cell.angle_alpha   90.00
_cell.angle_beta   90.00
_cell.angle_gamma   90.00
#
_symmetry.space_group_name_H-M   'P 1'
#
loop_
_entity.id
_entity.type
_entity.pdbx_description
1 polymer ?
#
loop_
_entity_poly.entity_id
_entity_poly.type
_entity_poly.pdbx_seq_one_letter_code
_entity_poly.pdbx_strand_id
1 'polypeptide(L)'
;EPDVQQKDAAQQSPRVAFPRETPSNESPSHAFRATLRELRRLMLGFDITEERVGALLKRWSTAFPDDPARTNGDPDSVHALPPDYDAVRSLLALYLDIGAVFSKQYSEVSSTMPRLSSEQYLHIYLREHRSEGRGLPEEFLAALKAALAHYKVTSLAESPRLRDALVWLHHSHQNVALKNRVVVAVLQRCLDRPAWRSAVREPSFRELLDRLVGLTQEAHPGVSEAAQQVRYALFEGRALEERRREGLWRVDVSLETLHADAQAADRAARMAELVSTPFSLMGHLSQYLETGDTAMKALVLEVMARRFYRAQAIAEPCVLQVDGRVHLLVRCQSQGGQPTDAVATHLTVSELDSAVAGVSRIASQLPGDARMVVDLYVSMPNGADEQASATFLAQRLAPLGADPRVERVCAMLIHAGPTVHYFTFWARDGKLVEDEMVRGFHPTTGERLELWRLKNFKVKRVASCQDQYLFHLKARENERDERFIAVAEVRQLHPVRAATGHLVALPELEHTLLEAFHSIREQQARRDARRRLHWNRVNVVIRPPLLAKREEIYEIARRLHPSGHGLGLEKITLRLHLHEDAAQVPRDTVLSLSDRTGHRLEMTLGDPHSEPLRVLDDYALKLIRARQRRITYVYEIVKMLAPSEPSRDFPRGEFEEYDLGSNGDAHKLHSVKGRPYGENKANVVVGVIKNFTAKHPEGVTRVVVLGDGTREMGALAEPECRRIIAAIDLAEQLGVPMEWFPVSSGAKIAMDSGTENLDWTAAVLRRIIEFTQRSGEINVVVDGINVGAQSYWNSEATMLMHCRGCLIMTPRGTMLLTGKRALDYSGGISAEDNLGIGGFERIMGPNGEAQYHAHDLDEACRILLRYYEHTYVAPGERHPRRRPCADPRERNVCLTPYPSGEGFDLVGDLWDDAKNPGRKKPFDVRALLASVADVDASPLERWPSQQDAEVAVIWDTHLGGWPVCMVGIESKPLPRIGYVPSDGPDSWSGGTLFPVASKKVARAINAASGNRPAVVIANLSGFDGSPESLRRLQLEYGAEIGRAVVNFRGPLVFCVVARYHGGAYVVFSKTLNPSMKVLALTGSYASVIGGAPAAAVVFPEEARAAALKDPRVQDMEKRLKGGSSPRPQLHQEYDDLFQRVLIEKQRDIAEKFDAIHSVQRAQKVGSLDAIVEPAGMRQALIEAIEAGLAREDVRQPESGSEQIVARA
;
A
#
# COMPACT_ATOMS: atom_id res chain seq x y z
N GLU A 1 29.99 -41.57 3.31
CA GLU A 1 29.35 -42.81 3.81
C GLU A 1 29.86 -43.04 5.22
N PRO A 2 28.99 -43.03 6.25
CA PRO A 2 27.89 -43.98 6.40
C PRO A 2 26.54 -43.30 6.73
N ASP A 3 25.51 -43.54 5.94
CA ASP A 3 24.12 -43.22 6.35
C ASP A 3 23.06 -44.04 5.59
N VAL A 4 23.34 -45.34 5.42
CA VAL A 4 22.48 -46.27 4.65
C VAL A 4 21.54 -47.09 5.56
N GLN A 5 21.50 -46.85 6.88
CA GLN A 5 20.69 -47.67 7.80
C GLN A 5 19.54 -46.96 8.54
N GLN A 6 19.16 -45.74 8.14
CA GLN A 6 17.96 -45.06 8.67
C GLN A 6 16.79 -44.88 7.68
N LYS A 7 16.79 -45.60 6.54
CA LYS A 7 15.66 -45.55 5.58
C LYS A 7 14.56 -46.59 5.80
N ASP A 8 14.78 -47.61 6.64
CA ASP A 8 13.81 -48.73 6.77
C ASP A 8 12.84 -48.61 7.96
N ALA A 9 13.00 -47.63 8.86
CA ALA A 9 12.11 -47.46 10.02
C ALA A 9 10.90 -46.53 9.77
N ALA A 10 10.83 -45.83 8.62
CA ALA A 10 9.73 -44.91 8.31
C ALA A 10 8.57 -45.53 7.49
N GLN A 11 8.63 -46.83 7.17
CA GLN A 11 7.62 -47.51 6.34
C GLN A 11 6.48 -48.21 7.11
N GLN A 12 6.44 -48.15 8.44
CA GLN A 12 5.45 -48.87 9.25
C GLN A 12 4.38 -48.01 9.93
N SER A 13 4.14 -46.79 9.46
CA SER A 13 2.88 -46.09 9.79
C SER A 13 1.81 -46.56 8.80
N PRO A 14 0.63 -47.05 9.24
CA PRO A 14 -0.43 -47.44 8.32
C PRO A 14 -0.87 -46.21 7.54
N ARG A 15 -0.55 -46.15 6.24
CA ARG A 15 -1.15 -45.17 5.33
C ARG A 15 -2.66 -45.39 5.39
N VAL A 16 -3.41 -44.38 5.83
CA VAL A 16 -4.87 -44.38 5.73
C VAL A 16 -5.21 -44.36 4.24
N ALA A 17 -5.39 -45.54 3.65
CA ALA A 17 -5.87 -45.69 2.29
C ALA A 17 -7.40 -45.60 2.31
N PHE A 18 -7.93 -44.48 1.82
CA PHE A 18 -9.36 -44.42 1.51
C PHE A 18 -9.64 -45.32 0.29
N PRO A 19 -10.80 -46.02 0.25
CA PRO A 19 -11.16 -46.87 -0.86
C PRO A 19 -11.09 -46.08 -2.17
N ARG A 20 -10.31 -46.61 -3.13
CA ARG A 20 -10.32 -46.13 -4.51
C ARG A 20 -11.66 -46.55 -5.12
N GLU A 21 -12.60 -45.62 -5.26
CA GLU A 21 -13.79 -45.83 -6.08
C GLU A 21 -13.33 -46.00 -7.54
N THR A 22 -13.43 -47.23 -8.05
CA THR A 22 -13.27 -47.57 -9.47
C THR A 22 -14.38 -46.89 -10.29
N PRO A 23 -14.07 -46.36 -11.49
CA PRO A 23 -15.06 -45.65 -12.30
C PRO A 23 -16.04 -46.66 -12.93
N SER A 24 -17.16 -46.93 -12.27
CA SER A 24 -18.27 -47.72 -12.83
C SER A 24 -19.49 -46.83 -13.02
N ASN A 25 -19.86 -46.51 -14.26
CA ASN A 25 -21.15 -45.91 -14.69
C ASN A 25 -21.89 -45.05 -13.63
N GLU A 26 -21.20 -44.09 -13.02
CA GLU A 26 -21.78 -43.21 -12.02
C GLU A 26 -22.57 -42.09 -12.69
N SER A 27 -23.69 -41.69 -12.08
CA SER A 27 -24.42 -40.51 -12.54
C SER A 27 -23.50 -39.28 -12.49
N PRO A 28 -23.60 -38.33 -13.45
CA PRO A 28 -22.76 -37.13 -13.49
C PRO A 28 -22.73 -36.35 -12.17
N SER A 29 -23.84 -36.37 -11.42
CA SER A 29 -23.96 -35.75 -10.09
C SER A 29 -23.12 -36.44 -9.01
N HIS A 30 -22.97 -37.76 -9.03
CA HIS A 30 -22.14 -38.49 -8.06
C HIS A 30 -20.66 -38.25 -8.33
N ALA A 31 -20.24 -38.35 -9.60
CA ALA A 31 -18.87 -38.09 -10.02
C ALA A 31 -18.42 -36.64 -9.70
N PHE A 32 -19.32 -35.67 -9.83
CA PHE A 32 -19.07 -34.29 -9.40
C PHE A 32 -18.86 -34.19 -7.88
N ARG A 33 -19.76 -34.78 -7.07
CA ARG A 33 -19.63 -34.77 -5.60
C ARG A 33 -18.34 -35.46 -5.14
N ALA A 34 -17.93 -36.55 -5.80
CA ALA A 34 -16.64 -37.20 -5.54
C ALA A 34 -15.46 -36.27 -5.88
N THR A 35 -15.50 -35.60 -7.03
CA THR A 35 -14.46 -34.63 -7.44
C THR A 35 -14.38 -33.45 -6.47
N LEU A 36 -15.52 -32.89 -6.05
CA LEU A 36 -15.60 -31.81 -5.08
C LEU A 36 -15.02 -32.22 -3.71
N ARG A 37 -15.34 -33.43 -3.23
CA ARG A 37 -14.78 -33.97 -1.98
C ARG A 37 -13.26 -34.02 -2.02
N GLU A 38 -12.68 -34.46 -3.13
CA GLU A 38 -11.22 -34.52 -3.31
C GLU A 38 -10.58 -33.13 -3.41
N LEU A 39 -11.19 -32.19 -4.15
CA LEU A 39 -10.72 -30.80 -4.19
C LEU A 39 -10.78 -30.14 -2.80
N ARG A 40 -11.84 -30.41 -2.03
CA ARG A 40 -11.96 -29.93 -0.64
C ARG A 40 -10.87 -30.53 0.26
N ARG A 41 -10.51 -31.80 0.07
CA ARG A 41 -9.40 -32.45 0.79
C ARG A 41 -8.06 -31.76 0.50
N LEU A 42 -7.76 -31.45 -0.76
CA LEU A 42 -6.56 -30.66 -1.11
C LEU A 42 -6.56 -29.31 -0.37
N MET A 43 -7.68 -28.59 -0.41
CA MET A 43 -7.81 -27.28 0.24
C MET A 43 -7.66 -27.36 1.77
N LEU A 44 -7.95 -28.52 2.39
CA LEU A 44 -7.77 -28.76 3.82
C LEU A 44 -6.38 -29.29 4.18
N GLY A 45 -5.48 -29.48 3.21
CA GLY A 45 -4.10 -29.91 3.47
C GLY A 45 -3.87 -31.42 3.44
N PHE A 46 -4.84 -32.22 2.99
CA PHE A 46 -4.62 -33.65 2.77
C PHE A 46 -3.75 -33.88 1.52
N ASP A 47 -2.89 -34.91 1.57
CA ASP A 47 -1.95 -35.21 0.49
C ASP A 47 -2.67 -35.66 -0.79
N ILE A 48 -2.51 -34.89 -1.87
CA ILE A 48 -2.96 -35.22 -3.22
C ILE A 48 -1.85 -34.89 -4.20
N THR A 49 -1.50 -35.84 -5.08
CA THR A 49 -0.44 -35.64 -6.07
C THR A 49 -0.84 -34.64 -7.14
N GLU A 50 0.13 -33.92 -7.71
CA GLU A 50 -0.11 -32.92 -8.75
C GLU A 50 -0.81 -33.52 -9.99
N GLU A 51 -0.41 -34.72 -10.41
CA GLU A 51 -1.07 -35.46 -11.50
C GLU A 51 -2.55 -35.71 -11.20
N ARG A 52 -2.87 -36.07 -9.94
CA ARG A 52 -4.24 -36.31 -9.51
C ARG A 52 -5.06 -35.02 -9.53
N VAL A 53 -4.47 -33.89 -9.10
CA VAL A 53 -5.12 -32.57 -9.21
C VAL A 53 -5.44 -32.25 -10.67
N GLY A 54 -4.50 -32.49 -11.60
CA GLY A 54 -4.74 -32.30 -13.04
C GLY A 54 -5.93 -33.14 -13.56
N ALA A 55 -6.02 -34.40 -13.16
CA ALA A 55 -7.15 -35.27 -13.51
C ALA A 55 -8.48 -34.80 -12.91
N LEU A 56 -8.47 -34.33 -11.66
CA LEU A 56 -9.66 -33.78 -10.98
C LEU A 56 -10.14 -32.50 -11.67
N LEU A 57 -9.24 -31.60 -12.07
CA LEU A 57 -9.58 -30.37 -12.79
C LEU A 57 -10.16 -30.65 -14.18
N LYS A 58 -9.63 -31.65 -14.89
CA LYS A 58 -10.20 -32.09 -16.17
C LYS A 58 -11.63 -32.60 -15.97
N ARG A 59 -11.86 -33.45 -14.96
CA ARG A 59 -13.21 -33.93 -14.61
C ARG A 59 -14.15 -32.80 -14.20
N TRP A 60 -13.64 -31.85 -13.41
CA TRP A 60 -14.37 -30.66 -12.97
C TRP A 60 -14.84 -29.82 -14.17
N SER A 61 -13.98 -29.64 -15.18
CA SER A 61 -14.33 -28.88 -16.40
C SER A 61 -15.45 -29.53 -17.21
N THR A 62 -15.55 -30.87 -17.21
CA THR A 62 -16.52 -31.64 -18.00
C THR A 62 -17.80 -32.03 -17.24
N ALA A 63 -17.84 -31.88 -15.91
CA ALA A 63 -19.01 -32.21 -15.11
C ALA A 63 -20.15 -31.22 -15.37
N PHE A 64 -21.42 -31.65 -15.26
CA PHE A 64 -22.62 -30.84 -15.54
C PHE A 64 -22.49 -30.00 -16.83
N PRO A 65 -22.55 -30.58 -18.04
CA PRO A 65 -22.68 -29.77 -19.26
C PRO A 65 -23.96 -28.91 -19.18
N ASP A 66 -23.94 -27.71 -19.78
CA ASP A 66 -25.13 -26.87 -19.85
C ASP A 66 -26.22 -27.62 -20.64
N ASP A 67 -27.37 -27.89 -20.02
CA ASP A 67 -28.51 -28.55 -20.66
C ASP A 67 -29.42 -27.47 -21.27
N PRO A 68 -29.45 -27.32 -22.61
CA PRO A 68 -30.27 -26.30 -23.28
C PRO A 68 -31.77 -26.48 -23.02
N ALA A 69 -32.21 -27.68 -22.62
CA ALA A 69 -33.62 -27.98 -22.39
C ALA A 69 -34.17 -27.36 -21.09
N ARG A 70 -33.31 -27.07 -20.09
CA ARG A 70 -33.72 -26.36 -18.88
C ARG A 70 -33.86 -24.85 -19.07
N THR A 71 -33.22 -24.28 -20.09
CA THR A 71 -33.26 -22.83 -20.37
C THR A 71 -34.43 -22.39 -21.25
N ASN A 72 -35.17 -23.33 -21.86
CA ASN A 72 -36.14 -23.02 -22.93
C ASN A 72 -37.63 -23.25 -22.58
N GLY A 73 -38.03 -23.45 -21.32
CA GLY A 73 -39.42 -23.85 -21.03
C GLY A 73 -40.11 -23.37 -19.75
N ASP A 74 -39.40 -22.80 -18.76
CA ASP A 74 -40.03 -22.38 -17.51
C ASP A 74 -39.54 -20.99 -17.07
N PRO A 75 -40.40 -19.94 -17.11
CA PRO A 75 -40.04 -18.58 -16.70
C PRO A 75 -39.48 -18.48 -15.27
N ASP A 76 -39.89 -19.39 -14.37
CA ASP A 76 -39.42 -19.41 -12.98
C ASP A 76 -38.02 -20.03 -12.82
N SER A 77 -37.52 -20.76 -13.84
CA SER A 77 -36.20 -21.40 -13.82
C SER A 77 -35.04 -20.46 -14.17
N VAL A 78 -35.32 -19.28 -14.74
CA VAL A 78 -34.32 -18.28 -15.17
C VAL A 78 -33.56 -17.66 -13.99
N HIS A 79 -34.11 -17.78 -12.78
CA HIS A 79 -33.52 -17.28 -11.53
C HIS A 79 -32.91 -18.37 -10.64
N ALA A 80 -32.97 -19.65 -11.04
CA ALA A 80 -32.38 -20.73 -10.26
C ALA A 80 -30.85 -20.70 -10.35
N LEU A 81 -30.18 -20.67 -9.20
CA LEU A 81 -28.71 -20.69 -9.14
C LEU A 81 -28.13 -21.93 -9.83
N PRO A 82 -26.92 -21.82 -10.43
CA PRO A 82 -26.25 -22.97 -11.02
C PRO A 82 -26.14 -24.15 -10.04
N PRO A 83 -26.32 -25.40 -10.48
CA PRO A 83 -26.24 -26.57 -9.59
C PRO A 83 -24.90 -26.72 -8.85
N ASP A 84 -23.83 -26.11 -9.38
CA ASP A 84 -22.48 -26.08 -8.80
C ASP A 84 -22.19 -24.81 -7.97
N TYR A 85 -23.16 -23.90 -7.80
CA TYR A 85 -22.97 -22.61 -7.10
C TYR A 85 -22.47 -22.76 -5.66
N ASP A 86 -23.18 -23.53 -4.83
CA ASP A 86 -22.78 -23.73 -3.43
C ASP A 86 -21.43 -24.43 -3.29
N ALA A 87 -21.10 -25.33 -4.22
CA ALA A 87 -19.82 -26.01 -4.26
C ALA A 87 -18.66 -25.03 -4.53
N VAL A 88 -18.83 -24.15 -5.52
CA VAL A 88 -17.87 -23.10 -5.86
C VAL A 88 -17.71 -22.11 -4.71
N ARG A 89 -18.83 -21.57 -4.20
CA ARG A 89 -18.84 -20.64 -3.07
C ARG A 89 -18.13 -21.23 -1.85
N SER A 90 -18.41 -22.49 -1.52
CA SER A 90 -17.78 -23.18 -0.39
C SER A 90 -16.27 -23.39 -0.57
N LEU A 91 -15.79 -23.73 -1.78
CA LEU A 91 -14.36 -23.88 -2.05
C LEU A 91 -13.61 -22.55 -1.96
N LEU A 92 -14.18 -21.48 -2.51
CA LEU A 92 -13.59 -20.15 -2.47
C LEU A 92 -13.56 -19.60 -1.03
N ALA A 93 -14.64 -19.78 -0.26
CA ALA A 93 -14.69 -19.42 1.15
C ALA A 93 -13.65 -20.18 1.98
N LEU A 94 -13.52 -21.49 1.76
CA LEU A 94 -12.49 -22.32 2.41
C LEU A 94 -11.06 -21.81 2.12
N TYR A 95 -10.77 -21.48 0.86
CA TYR A 95 -9.48 -20.91 0.47
C TYR A 95 -9.21 -19.58 1.19
N LEU A 96 -10.23 -18.71 1.24
CA LEU A 96 -10.18 -17.41 1.91
C LEU A 96 -9.99 -17.52 3.41
N ASP A 97 -10.79 -18.33 4.09
CA ASP A 97 -10.75 -18.45 5.55
C ASP A 97 -9.39 -18.98 6.00
N ILE A 98 -8.85 -19.99 5.31
CA ILE A 98 -7.49 -20.48 5.57
C ILE A 98 -6.46 -19.39 5.25
N GLY A 99 -6.54 -18.78 4.06
CA GLY A 99 -5.57 -17.78 3.63
C GLY A 99 -5.54 -16.52 4.50
N ALA A 100 -6.68 -16.12 5.08
CA ALA A 100 -6.79 -14.96 5.96
C ALA A 100 -5.92 -15.09 7.23
N VAL A 101 -5.77 -16.32 7.74
CA VAL A 101 -4.93 -16.59 8.93
C VAL A 101 -3.43 -16.54 8.59
N PHE A 102 -3.07 -16.74 7.32
CA PHE A 102 -1.70 -16.60 6.80
C PHE A 102 -1.49 -15.28 6.02
N SER A 103 -2.40 -14.32 6.17
CA SER A 103 -2.26 -13.03 5.52
C SER A 103 -1.12 -12.25 6.13
N LYS A 104 -0.23 -11.72 5.28
CA LYS A 104 0.83 -10.77 5.64
C LYS A 104 0.35 -9.31 5.66
N GLN A 105 -0.94 -9.07 5.40
CA GLN A 105 -1.53 -7.73 5.51
C GLN A 105 -1.71 -7.36 6.98
N TYR A 106 -1.32 -6.14 7.33
CA TYR A 106 -1.47 -5.60 8.69
C TYR A 106 -2.92 -5.24 8.97
N SER A 107 -3.42 -5.59 10.14
CA SER A 107 -4.70 -5.05 10.64
C SER A 107 -4.51 -3.59 11.08
N GLU A 108 -5.48 -2.72 10.77
CA GLU A 108 -5.49 -1.30 11.17
C GLU A 108 -5.92 -1.09 12.65
N VAL A 109 -5.94 -2.16 13.46
CA VAL A 109 -6.46 -2.09 14.83
C VAL A 109 -5.55 -1.24 15.75
N SER A 110 -6.21 -0.29 16.43
CA SER A 110 -5.89 0.46 17.67
C SER A 110 -4.41 0.80 17.99
N SER A 111 -4.19 2.05 18.40
CA SER A 111 -2.91 2.65 18.80
C SER A 111 -2.19 2.00 20.01
N THR A 112 -2.75 0.94 20.60
CA THR A 112 -2.29 0.35 21.87
C THR A 112 -1.56 -0.98 21.73
N MET A 113 -1.63 -1.66 20.57
CA MET A 113 -0.96 -2.95 20.34
C MET A 113 0.03 -2.87 19.15
N PRO A 114 1.10 -3.69 19.13
CA PRO A 114 1.96 -3.80 17.97
C PRO A 114 1.16 -4.25 16.74
N ARG A 115 1.26 -3.50 15.64
CA ARG A 115 0.67 -3.84 14.34
C ARG A 115 1.37 -5.08 13.78
N LEU A 116 0.81 -6.27 13.99
CA LEU A 116 1.29 -7.52 13.39
C LEU A 116 0.28 -7.99 12.32
N SER A 117 0.73 -8.80 11.35
CA SER A 117 -0.17 -9.49 10.44
C SER A 117 -0.81 -10.71 11.08
N SER A 118 -1.85 -11.23 10.45
CA SER A 118 -2.51 -12.46 10.85
C SER A 118 -1.55 -13.64 10.96
N GLU A 119 -0.56 -13.74 10.05
CA GLU A 119 0.43 -14.84 10.07
C GLU A 119 1.26 -14.84 11.36
N GLN A 120 1.66 -13.66 11.85
CA GLN A 120 2.43 -13.60 13.10
C GLN A 120 1.56 -13.87 14.31
N TYR A 121 0.31 -13.37 14.34
CA TYR A 121 -0.63 -13.76 15.39
C TYR A 121 -0.87 -15.28 15.39
N LEU A 122 -0.87 -15.94 14.22
CA LEU A 122 -0.91 -17.40 14.13
C LEU A 122 0.35 -18.03 14.72
N HIS A 123 1.55 -17.53 14.43
CA HIS A 123 2.78 -18.06 15.02
C HIS A 123 2.81 -17.91 16.55
N ILE A 124 2.35 -16.78 17.08
CA ILE A 124 2.21 -16.57 18.53
C ILE A 124 1.21 -17.59 19.10
N TYR A 125 0.03 -17.71 18.49
CA TYR A 125 -0.97 -18.69 18.89
C TYR A 125 -0.44 -20.13 18.87
N LEU A 126 0.31 -20.53 17.84
CA LEU A 126 0.85 -21.89 17.74
C LEU A 126 1.84 -22.21 18.86
N ARG A 127 2.65 -21.22 19.27
CA ARG A 127 3.58 -21.35 20.41
C ARG A 127 2.83 -21.47 21.74
N GLU A 128 1.67 -20.84 21.86
CA GLU A 128 0.91 -20.71 23.11
C GLU A 128 -0.54 -21.19 23.02
N HIS A 129 -0.83 -22.22 22.22
CA HIS A 129 -2.21 -22.60 21.89
C HIS A 129 -3.06 -22.99 23.13
N ARG A 130 -2.41 -23.34 24.25
CA ARG A 130 -3.05 -23.62 25.54
C ARG A 130 -3.67 -22.39 26.21
N SER A 131 -3.29 -21.18 25.80
CA SER A 131 -3.85 -19.92 26.29
C SER A 131 -5.24 -19.61 25.73
N GLU A 132 -5.75 -20.45 24.81
CA GLU A 132 -7.02 -20.24 24.10
C GLU A 132 -7.09 -18.90 23.33
N GLY A 133 -5.93 -18.33 23.00
CA GLY A 133 -5.82 -17.06 22.28
C GLY A 133 -6.01 -15.82 23.15
N ARG A 134 -5.94 -15.94 24.49
CA ARG A 134 -5.94 -14.77 25.40
C ARG A 134 -4.83 -13.79 25.02
N GLY A 135 -5.18 -12.52 24.86
CA GLY A 135 -4.23 -11.46 24.49
C GLY A 135 -4.05 -11.24 22.98
N LEU A 136 -4.71 -12.03 22.12
CA LEU A 136 -4.70 -11.82 20.66
C LEU A 136 -5.92 -11.01 20.18
N PRO A 137 -5.83 -10.27 19.05
CA PRO A 137 -6.94 -9.48 18.54
C PRO A 137 -8.18 -10.31 18.20
N GLU A 138 -9.37 -9.79 18.50
CA GLU A 138 -10.63 -10.48 18.20
C GLU A 138 -10.81 -10.77 16.71
N GLU A 139 -10.38 -9.85 15.82
CA GLU A 139 -10.41 -10.03 14.37
C GLU A 139 -9.60 -11.27 13.94
N PHE A 140 -8.39 -11.43 14.47
CA PHE A 140 -7.55 -12.59 14.20
C PHE A 140 -8.19 -13.88 14.74
N LEU A 141 -8.70 -13.85 15.98
CA LEU A 141 -9.36 -15.02 16.58
C LEU A 141 -10.61 -15.43 15.80
N ALA A 142 -11.37 -14.47 15.26
CA ALA A 142 -12.50 -14.74 14.39
C ALA A 142 -12.05 -15.42 13.09
N ALA A 143 -10.98 -14.93 12.45
CA ALA A 143 -10.41 -15.56 11.25
C ALA A 143 -9.89 -16.99 11.54
N LEU A 144 -9.18 -17.19 12.65
CA LEU A 144 -8.68 -18.50 13.07
C LEU A 144 -9.84 -19.49 13.33
N LYS A 145 -10.88 -19.05 14.04
CA LYS A 145 -12.08 -19.87 14.29
C LYS A 145 -12.80 -20.21 12.98
N ALA A 146 -12.89 -19.27 12.03
CA ALA A 146 -13.47 -19.52 10.71
C ALA A 146 -12.68 -20.59 9.94
N ALA A 147 -11.34 -20.52 9.93
CA ALA A 147 -10.50 -21.52 9.31
C ALA A 147 -10.65 -22.90 9.98
N LEU A 148 -10.62 -22.95 11.32
CA LEU A 148 -10.75 -24.18 12.11
C LEU A 148 -12.15 -24.82 12.01
N ALA A 149 -13.20 -24.03 11.76
CA ALA A 149 -14.56 -24.53 11.55
C ALA A 149 -14.63 -25.51 10.36
N HIS A 150 -13.80 -25.33 9.33
CA HIS A 150 -13.72 -26.27 8.21
C HIS A 150 -13.15 -27.65 8.58
N TYR A 151 -12.42 -27.73 9.69
CA TYR A 151 -11.92 -28.96 10.32
C TYR A 151 -12.89 -29.48 11.42
N LYS A 152 -14.07 -28.88 11.53
CA LYS A 152 -15.11 -29.14 12.53
C LYS A 152 -14.59 -28.93 13.97
N VAL A 153 -13.76 -27.90 14.16
CA VAL A 153 -13.29 -27.43 15.46
C VAL A 153 -13.99 -26.10 15.75
N THR A 154 -14.77 -26.04 16.83
CA THR A 154 -15.59 -24.87 17.21
C THR A 154 -15.11 -24.17 18.49
N SER A 155 -14.12 -24.73 19.17
CA SER A 155 -13.52 -24.20 20.40
C SER A 155 -11.99 -24.19 20.30
N LEU A 156 -11.36 -23.22 20.95
CA LEU A 156 -9.90 -23.11 21.07
C LEU A 156 -9.35 -23.82 22.33
N ALA A 157 -10.23 -24.42 23.14
CA ALA A 157 -9.82 -25.26 24.26
C ALA A 157 -8.98 -26.45 23.79
N GLU A 158 -7.94 -26.80 24.56
CA GLU A 158 -6.99 -27.86 24.19
C GLU A 158 -7.73 -29.19 23.91
N SER A 159 -7.57 -29.72 22.70
CA SER A 159 -8.12 -31.01 22.31
C SER A 159 -7.24 -31.68 21.24
N PRO A 160 -7.24 -33.02 21.14
CA PRO A 160 -6.52 -33.72 20.07
C PRO A 160 -6.93 -33.22 18.68
N ARG A 161 -8.23 -32.98 18.48
CA ARG A 161 -8.78 -32.49 17.21
C ARG A 161 -8.26 -31.10 16.83
N LEU A 162 -8.12 -30.20 17.80
CA LEU A 162 -7.54 -28.88 17.57
C LEU A 162 -6.09 -29.01 17.11
N ARG A 163 -5.29 -29.85 17.79
CA ARG A 163 -3.88 -30.07 17.41
C ARG A 163 -3.74 -30.62 16.00
N ASP A 164 -4.53 -31.64 15.64
CA ASP A 164 -4.55 -32.18 14.28
C ASP A 164 -4.96 -31.10 13.27
N ALA A 165 -6.02 -30.34 13.56
CA ALA A 165 -6.51 -29.28 12.68
C ALA A 165 -5.47 -28.19 12.43
N LEU A 166 -4.69 -27.81 13.44
CA LEU A 166 -3.60 -26.82 13.29
C LEU A 166 -2.48 -27.34 12.39
N VAL A 167 -2.13 -28.63 12.48
CA VAL A 167 -1.16 -29.28 11.57
C VAL A 167 -1.71 -29.29 10.14
N TRP A 168 -2.95 -29.71 9.93
CA TRP A 168 -3.58 -29.73 8.61
C TRP A 168 -3.76 -28.33 8.02
N LEU A 169 -4.04 -27.33 8.85
CA LEU A 169 -4.11 -25.92 8.46
C LEU A 169 -2.76 -25.45 7.88
N HIS A 170 -1.65 -25.81 8.53
CA HIS A 170 -0.31 -25.52 8.03
C HIS A 170 0.00 -26.29 6.73
N HIS A 171 -0.32 -27.59 6.66
CA HIS A 171 -0.18 -28.37 5.41
C HIS A 171 -0.99 -27.79 4.25
N SER A 172 -2.20 -27.27 4.52
CA SER A 172 -3.00 -26.56 3.51
C SER A 172 -2.26 -25.33 2.98
N HIS A 173 -1.60 -24.57 3.85
CA HIS A 173 -0.82 -23.41 3.45
C HIS A 173 0.41 -23.79 2.61
N GLN A 174 1.15 -24.85 2.98
CA GLN A 174 2.27 -25.35 2.18
C GLN A 174 1.86 -25.74 0.75
N ASN A 175 0.62 -26.22 0.57
CA ASN A 175 0.06 -26.58 -0.73
C ASN A 175 -0.54 -25.41 -1.53
N VAL A 176 -0.24 -24.16 -1.19
CA VAL A 176 -0.87 -22.96 -1.80
C VAL A 176 -0.73 -22.90 -3.32
N ALA A 177 0.39 -23.34 -3.90
CA ALA A 177 0.58 -23.35 -5.35
C ALA A 177 -0.45 -24.24 -6.07
N LEU A 178 -0.74 -25.42 -5.52
CA LEU A 178 -1.77 -26.33 -6.04
C LEU A 178 -3.16 -25.76 -5.81
N LYS A 179 -3.43 -25.17 -4.63
CA LYS A 179 -4.71 -24.51 -4.35
C LYS A 179 -5.00 -23.37 -5.33
N ASN A 180 -4.00 -22.56 -5.65
CA ASN A 180 -4.13 -21.45 -6.60
C ASN A 180 -4.56 -21.95 -7.99
N ARG A 181 -4.00 -23.07 -8.46
CA ARG A 181 -4.41 -23.68 -9.74
C ARG A 181 -5.88 -24.11 -9.71
N VAL A 182 -6.34 -24.68 -8.60
CA VAL A 182 -7.74 -25.09 -8.44
C VAL A 182 -8.66 -23.87 -8.41
N VAL A 183 -8.32 -22.84 -7.64
CA VAL A 183 -9.12 -21.60 -7.56
C VAL A 183 -9.22 -20.94 -8.94
N VAL A 184 -8.11 -20.80 -9.67
CA VAL A 184 -8.13 -20.24 -11.03
C VAL A 184 -9.02 -21.07 -11.97
N ALA A 185 -8.91 -22.40 -11.94
CA ALA A 185 -9.76 -23.27 -12.76
C ALA A 185 -11.25 -23.19 -12.40
N VAL A 186 -11.57 -23.05 -11.11
CA VAL A 186 -12.94 -22.85 -10.62
C VAL A 186 -13.50 -21.51 -11.10
N LEU A 187 -12.73 -20.43 -10.99
CA LEU A 187 -13.12 -19.10 -11.45
C LEU A 187 -13.26 -19.05 -12.98
N GLN A 188 -12.34 -19.67 -13.73
CA GLN A 188 -12.44 -19.77 -15.18
C GLN A 188 -13.73 -20.49 -15.61
N ARG A 189 -14.13 -21.54 -14.90
CA ARG A 189 -15.40 -22.21 -15.16
C ARG A 189 -16.61 -21.29 -14.97
N CYS A 190 -16.60 -20.41 -13.96
CA CYS A 190 -17.66 -19.40 -13.80
C CYS A 190 -17.76 -18.47 -15.01
N LEU A 191 -16.63 -18.19 -15.68
CA LEU A 191 -16.62 -17.40 -16.91
C LEU A 191 -17.13 -18.21 -18.11
N ASP A 192 -16.71 -19.46 -18.26
CA ASP A 192 -16.99 -20.25 -19.47
C ASP A 192 -18.46 -20.70 -19.57
N ARG A 193 -19.21 -20.71 -18.46
CA ARG A 193 -20.59 -21.21 -18.40
C ARG A 193 -21.65 -20.10 -18.46
N PRO A 194 -22.56 -20.10 -19.46
CA PRO A 194 -23.65 -19.12 -19.55
C PRO A 194 -24.58 -19.09 -18.32
N ALA A 195 -24.86 -20.25 -17.70
CA ALA A 195 -25.72 -20.35 -16.52
C ALA A 195 -25.25 -19.48 -15.34
N TRP A 196 -23.93 -19.35 -15.17
CA TRP A 196 -23.35 -18.48 -14.14
C TRP A 196 -23.64 -17.00 -14.45
N ARG A 197 -23.46 -16.59 -15.71
CA ARG A 197 -23.71 -15.22 -16.16
C ARG A 197 -25.20 -14.84 -16.06
N SER A 198 -26.11 -15.79 -16.30
CA SER A 198 -27.56 -15.56 -16.30
C SER A 198 -28.23 -15.60 -14.92
N ALA A 199 -27.70 -16.35 -13.95
CA ALA A 199 -28.42 -16.61 -12.68
C ALA A 199 -27.80 -15.99 -11.42
N VAL A 200 -26.47 -15.81 -11.33
CA VAL A 200 -25.81 -15.42 -10.06
C VAL A 200 -25.91 -13.92 -9.81
N ARG A 201 -26.55 -13.51 -8.71
CA ARG A 201 -26.82 -12.09 -8.37
C ARG A 201 -26.48 -11.72 -6.94
N GLU A 202 -26.12 -12.67 -6.09
CA GLU A 202 -26.09 -12.43 -4.66
C GLU A 202 -24.93 -11.48 -4.28
N PRO A 203 -25.21 -10.43 -3.47
CA PRO A 203 -24.18 -9.55 -2.93
C PRO A 203 -23.08 -10.31 -2.18
N SER A 204 -23.44 -11.41 -1.51
CA SER A 204 -22.50 -12.26 -0.78
C SER A 204 -21.43 -12.91 -1.66
N PHE A 205 -21.74 -13.24 -2.92
CA PHE A 205 -20.74 -13.77 -3.85
C PHE A 205 -19.82 -12.67 -4.37
N ARG A 206 -20.33 -11.44 -4.54
CA ARG A 206 -19.50 -10.27 -4.88
C ARG A 206 -18.51 -9.98 -3.75
N GLU A 207 -18.98 -9.92 -2.51
CA GLU A 207 -18.14 -9.72 -1.32
C GLU A 207 -17.05 -10.80 -1.19
N LEU A 208 -17.41 -12.05 -1.50
CA LEU A 208 -16.44 -13.16 -1.55
C LEU A 208 -15.33 -12.91 -2.57
N LEU A 209 -15.67 -12.45 -3.78
CA LEU A 209 -14.68 -12.10 -4.81
C LEU A 209 -13.83 -10.91 -4.39
N ASP A 210 -14.41 -9.88 -3.77
CA ASP A 210 -13.68 -8.70 -3.30
C ASP A 210 -12.67 -9.07 -2.20
N ARG A 211 -13.06 -9.92 -1.24
CA ARG A 211 -12.14 -10.49 -0.25
C ARG A 211 -11.04 -11.32 -0.91
N LEU A 212 -11.37 -12.10 -1.94
CA LEU A 212 -10.39 -12.92 -2.68
C LEU A 212 -9.38 -12.04 -3.41
N VAL A 213 -9.83 -10.97 -4.05
CA VAL A 213 -8.98 -9.98 -4.70
C VAL A 213 -8.05 -9.34 -3.68
N GLY A 214 -8.58 -8.83 -2.56
CA GLY A 214 -7.81 -8.17 -1.51
C GLY A 214 -6.73 -9.07 -0.92
N LEU A 215 -7.05 -10.34 -0.60
CA LEU A 215 -6.09 -11.28 -0.02
C LEU A 215 -4.98 -11.71 -1.01
N THR A 216 -5.29 -11.81 -2.30
CA THR A 216 -4.39 -12.43 -3.29
C THR A 216 -3.64 -11.45 -4.19
N GLN A 217 -3.96 -10.16 -4.14
CA GLN A 217 -3.44 -9.14 -5.07
C GLN A 217 -1.90 -9.09 -5.14
N GLU A 218 -1.22 -9.15 -4.00
CA GLU A 218 0.25 -9.10 -3.94
C GLU A 218 0.89 -10.49 -3.95
N ALA A 219 0.31 -11.43 -3.19
CA ALA A 219 0.86 -12.76 -2.98
C ALA A 219 0.60 -13.72 -4.16
N HIS A 220 -0.58 -13.66 -4.76
CA HIS A 220 -1.04 -14.59 -5.80
C HIS A 220 -1.77 -13.87 -6.96
N PRO A 221 -1.05 -13.08 -7.79
CA PRO A 221 -1.68 -12.23 -8.81
C PRO A 221 -2.59 -12.97 -9.79
N GLY A 222 -2.26 -14.21 -10.16
CA GLY A 222 -3.10 -15.00 -11.07
C GLY A 222 -4.49 -15.35 -10.51
N VAL A 223 -4.61 -15.54 -9.18
CA VAL A 223 -5.91 -15.75 -8.53
C VAL A 223 -6.69 -14.43 -8.48
N SER A 224 -6.03 -13.35 -8.10
CA SER A 224 -6.64 -12.01 -8.06
C SER A 224 -7.18 -11.59 -9.43
N GLU A 225 -6.42 -11.83 -10.49
CA GLU A 225 -6.83 -11.53 -11.86
C GLU A 225 -8.06 -12.33 -12.31
N ALA A 226 -8.07 -13.65 -12.07
CA ALA A 226 -9.22 -14.49 -12.37
C ALA A 226 -10.47 -14.05 -11.58
N ALA A 227 -10.29 -13.68 -10.31
CA ALA A 227 -11.39 -13.20 -9.46
C ALA A 227 -11.95 -11.87 -9.97
N GLN A 228 -11.08 -10.94 -10.38
CA GLN A 228 -11.50 -9.66 -10.98
C GLN A 228 -12.22 -9.85 -12.32
N GLN A 229 -11.81 -10.83 -13.14
CA GLN A 229 -12.52 -11.17 -14.38
C GLN A 229 -13.92 -11.72 -14.11
N VAL A 230 -14.06 -12.65 -13.15
CA VAL A 230 -15.36 -13.19 -12.75
C VAL A 230 -16.25 -12.10 -12.17
N ARG A 231 -15.71 -11.24 -11.30
CA ARG A 231 -16.47 -10.12 -10.73
C ARG A 231 -17.05 -9.26 -11.85
N TYR A 232 -16.17 -8.81 -12.75
CA TYR A 232 -16.57 -8.04 -13.93
C TYR A 232 -17.66 -8.75 -14.75
N ALA A 233 -17.46 -10.01 -15.11
CA ALA A 233 -18.40 -10.73 -15.98
C ALA A 233 -19.79 -10.95 -15.35
N LEU A 234 -19.86 -11.13 -14.03
CA LEU A 234 -21.12 -11.45 -13.32
C LEU A 234 -21.87 -10.20 -12.85
N PHE A 235 -21.17 -9.12 -12.50
CA PHE A 235 -21.77 -7.94 -11.88
C PHE A 235 -21.67 -6.70 -12.78
N GLU A 236 -20.46 -6.18 -13.02
CA GLU A 236 -20.26 -4.92 -13.74
C GLU A 236 -20.65 -5.02 -15.24
N GLY A 237 -20.15 -6.03 -15.95
CA GLY A 237 -20.39 -6.26 -17.37
C GLY A 237 -21.85 -6.59 -17.71
N ARG A 238 -22.60 -7.15 -16.76
CA ARG A 238 -24.03 -7.45 -16.98
C ARG A 238 -24.89 -6.20 -16.96
N ALA A 239 -24.73 -5.36 -15.93
CA ALA A 239 -25.49 -4.11 -15.83
C ALA A 239 -25.27 -3.24 -17.07
N LEU A 240 -24.07 -3.32 -17.66
CA LEU A 240 -23.72 -2.72 -18.95
C LEU A 240 -24.50 -3.31 -20.12
N GLU A 241 -24.51 -4.63 -20.26
CA GLU A 241 -25.24 -5.31 -21.34
C GLU A 241 -26.76 -5.07 -21.27
N GLU A 242 -27.32 -4.97 -20.07
CA GLU A 242 -28.75 -4.64 -19.87
C GLU A 242 -29.08 -3.21 -20.31
N ARG A 243 -28.28 -2.22 -19.88
CA ARG A 243 -28.43 -0.83 -20.36
C ARG A 243 -28.26 -0.72 -21.87
N ARG A 244 -27.34 -1.49 -22.45
CA ARG A 244 -27.14 -1.56 -23.90
C ARG A 244 -28.40 -2.07 -24.60
N ARG A 245 -28.99 -3.16 -24.11
CA ARG A 245 -30.22 -3.75 -24.66
C ARG A 245 -31.40 -2.79 -24.61
N GLU A 246 -31.61 -2.12 -23.47
CA GLU A 246 -32.63 -1.08 -23.33
C GLU A 246 -32.38 0.11 -24.27
N GLY A 247 -31.11 0.49 -24.46
CA GLY A 247 -30.74 1.53 -25.42
C GLY A 247 -30.99 1.12 -26.88
N LEU A 248 -30.69 -0.13 -27.25
CA LEU A 248 -30.97 -0.66 -28.59
C LEU A 248 -32.48 -0.72 -28.85
N TRP A 249 -33.28 -1.13 -27.85
CA TRP A 249 -34.73 -1.09 -27.96
C TRP A 249 -35.27 0.34 -28.21
N ARG A 250 -34.72 1.36 -27.54
CA ARG A 250 -35.08 2.77 -27.79
C ARG A 250 -34.69 3.25 -29.19
N VAL A 251 -33.57 2.74 -29.72
CA VAL A 251 -33.13 3.00 -31.09
C VAL A 251 -34.15 2.44 -32.08
N ASP A 252 -34.63 1.21 -31.87
CA ASP A 252 -35.64 0.58 -32.72
C ASP A 252 -36.94 1.38 -32.72
N VAL A 253 -37.45 1.73 -31.54
CA VAL A 253 -38.66 2.57 -31.41
C VAL A 253 -38.50 3.91 -32.12
N SER A 254 -37.36 4.57 -31.98
CA SER A 254 -37.10 5.87 -32.62
C SER A 254 -37.00 5.75 -34.14
N LEU A 255 -36.37 4.70 -34.66
CA LEU A 255 -36.28 4.45 -36.10
C LEU A 255 -37.63 4.12 -36.71
N GLU A 256 -38.40 3.24 -36.08
CA GLU A 256 -39.74 2.85 -36.55
C GLU A 256 -40.69 4.05 -36.56
N THR A 257 -40.63 4.90 -35.53
CA THR A 257 -41.44 6.12 -35.47
C THR A 257 -41.08 7.10 -36.59
N LEU A 258 -39.78 7.34 -36.80
CA LEU A 258 -39.28 8.22 -37.87
C LEU A 258 -39.55 7.68 -39.28
N HIS A 259 -39.60 6.36 -39.42
CA HIS A 259 -39.95 5.70 -40.67
C HIS A 259 -41.45 5.79 -40.97
N ALA A 260 -42.31 5.66 -39.95
CA ALA A 260 -43.75 5.77 -40.10
C ALA A 260 -44.22 7.21 -40.42
N ASP A 261 -43.56 8.23 -39.87
CA ASP A 261 -43.82 9.63 -40.16
C ASP A 261 -42.52 10.44 -40.35
N ALA A 262 -42.16 10.67 -41.61
CA ALA A 262 -40.95 11.41 -41.99
C ALA A 262 -40.98 12.90 -41.59
N GLN A 263 -42.16 13.45 -41.26
CA GLN A 263 -42.38 14.85 -40.87
C GLN A 263 -42.85 14.99 -39.42
N ALA A 264 -42.63 13.95 -38.60
CA ALA A 264 -42.99 13.96 -37.20
C ALA A 264 -42.46 15.22 -36.50
N ALA A 265 -43.30 15.89 -35.71
CA ALA A 265 -42.94 17.13 -35.02
C ALA A 265 -41.74 16.98 -34.07
N ASP A 266 -41.47 15.76 -33.60
CA ASP A 266 -40.34 15.40 -32.73
C ASP A 266 -39.13 14.82 -33.49
N ARG A 267 -39.12 14.87 -34.83
CA ARG A 267 -38.04 14.30 -35.67
C ARG A 267 -36.64 14.73 -35.24
N ALA A 268 -36.46 16.02 -34.99
CA ALA A 268 -35.15 16.57 -34.60
C ALA A 268 -34.67 15.98 -33.26
N ALA A 269 -35.58 15.80 -32.30
CA ALA A 269 -35.27 15.23 -30.98
C ALA A 269 -34.91 13.74 -31.09
N ARG A 270 -35.69 12.95 -31.84
CA ARG A 270 -35.41 11.52 -32.08
C ARG A 270 -34.12 11.29 -32.86
N MET A 271 -33.86 12.12 -33.88
CA MET A 271 -32.59 12.07 -34.61
C MET A 271 -31.42 12.40 -33.69
N ALA A 272 -31.55 13.38 -32.79
CA ALA A 272 -30.52 13.68 -31.79
C ALA A 272 -30.31 12.51 -30.81
N GLU A 273 -31.36 11.78 -30.41
CA GLU A 273 -31.27 10.57 -29.59
C GLU A 273 -30.48 9.45 -30.30
N LEU A 274 -30.83 9.14 -31.55
CA LEU A 274 -30.12 8.15 -32.38
C LEU A 274 -28.64 8.52 -32.59
N VAL A 275 -28.36 9.80 -32.82
CA VAL A 275 -26.99 10.29 -33.03
C VAL A 275 -26.17 10.23 -31.74
N SER A 276 -26.79 10.56 -30.61
CA SER A 276 -26.12 10.66 -29.30
C SER A 276 -25.94 9.33 -28.58
N THR A 277 -26.56 8.23 -29.05
CA THR A 277 -26.51 6.90 -28.43
C THR A 277 -25.06 6.47 -28.09
N PRO A 278 -24.80 5.91 -26.89
CA PRO A 278 -23.44 5.80 -26.36
C PRO A 278 -22.60 4.62 -26.89
N PHE A 279 -23.21 3.65 -27.59
CA PHE A 279 -22.55 2.48 -28.15
C PHE A 279 -22.68 2.43 -29.68
N SER A 280 -21.86 1.58 -30.32
CA SER A 280 -21.89 1.37 -31.77
C SER A 280 -23.23 0.80 -32.17
N LEU A 281 -23.85 1.44 -33.16
CA LEU A 281 -25.11 0.97 -33.73
C LEU A 281 -24.91 0.23 -35.05
N MET A 282 -23.71 0.20 -35.63
CA MET A 282 -23.52 -0.33 -36.98
C MET A 282 -24.01 -1.78 -37.12
N GLY A 283 -23.58 -2.67 -36.23
CA GLY A 283 -23.99 -4.07 -36.27
C GLY A 283 -25.47 -4.30 -35.98
N HIS A 284 -26.16 -3.32 -35.38
CA HIS A 284 -27.59 -3.37 -35.14
C HIS A 284 -28.37 -2.76 -36.31
N LEU A 285 -27.91 -1.64 -36.86
CA LEU A 285 -28.55 -0.93 -37.96
C LEU A 285 -28.36 -1.61 -39.31
N SER A 286 -27.35 -2.46 -39.45
CA SER A 286 -27.11 -3.23 -40.67
C SER A 286 -28.31 -4.10 -41.07
N GLN A 287 -29.07 -4.64 -40.10
CA GLN A 287 -30.26 -5.43 -40.39
C GLN A 287 -31.33 -4.64 -41.16
N TYR A 288 -31.46 -3.34 -40.86
CA TYR A 288 -32.39 -2.43 -41.53
C TYR A 288 -31.88 -2.02 -42.91
N LEU A 289 -30.56 -1.98 -43.13
CA LEU A 289 -29.98 -1.78 -44.47
C LEU A 289 -30.24 -2.98 -45.38
N GLU A 290 -30.21 -4.19 -44.83
CA GLU A 290 -30.42 -5.44 -45.56
C GLU A 290 -31.89 -5.69 -45.91
N THR A 291 -32.78 -5.51 -44.93
CA THR A 291 -34.20 -5.91 -45.03
C THR A 291 -35.17 -4.76 -45.22
N GLY A 292 -34.77 -3.52 -44.92
CA GLY A 292 -35.63 -2.35 -44.99
C GLY A 292 -35.96 -1.91 -46.42
N ASP A 293 -37.04 -1.15 -46.56
CA ASP A 293 -37.40 -0.52 -47.83
C ASP A 293 -36.50 0.71 -48.13
N THR A 294 -36.74 1.36 -49.27
CA THR A 294 -35.98 2.54 -49.70
C THR A 294 -35.95 3.67 -48.67
N ALA A 295 -37.07 3.92 -47.98
CA ALA A 295 -37.19 5.00 -47.01
C ALA A 295 -36.44 4.68 -45.70
N MET A 296 -36.55 3.44 -45.21
CA MET A 296 -35.79 2.96 -44.05
C MET A 296 -34.29 2.98 -44.33
N LYS A 297 -33.85 2.54 -45.52
CA LYS A 297 -32.43 2.59 -45.91
C LYS A 297 -31.90 4.02 -45.92
N ALA A 298 -32.64 4.97 -46.49
CA ALA A 298 -32.26 6.38 -46.48
C ALA A 298 -32.14 6.95 -45.06
N LEU A 299 -33.09 6.64 -44.18
CA LEU A 299 -33.08 7.06 -42.78
C LEU A 299 -31.87 6.49 -42.02
N VAL A 300 -31.56 5.20 -42.19
CA VAL A 300 -30.40 4.58 -41.54
C VAL A 300 -29.10 5.18 -42.04
N LEU A 301 -28.97 5.42 -43.36
CA LEU A 301 -27.80 6.10 -43.91
C LEU A 301 -27.66 7.52 -43.33
N GLU A 302 -28.77 8.26 -43.13
CA GLU A 302 -28.74 9.58 -42.51
C GLU A 302 -28.25 9.51 -41.05
N VAL A 303 -28.77 8.57 -40.26
CA VAL A 303 -28.33 8.35 -38.88
C VAL A 303 -26.83 8.08 -38.85
N MET A 304 -26.34 7.20 -39.72
CA MET A 304 -24.92 6.84 -39.78
C MET A 304 -24.03 8.01 -40.22
N ALA A 305 -24.42 8.77 -41.24
CA ALA A 305 -23.71 9.95 -41.69
C ALA A 305 -23.63 11.01 -40.57
N ARG A 306 -24.77 11.32 -39.94
CA ARG A 306 -24.80 12.26 -38.80
C ARG A 306 -23.92 11.78 -37.65
N ARG A 307 -23.86 10.48 -37.37
CA ARG A 307 -22.98 9.93 -36.31
C ARG A 307 -21.50 10.00 -36.64
N PHE A 308 -21.10 9.71 -37.88
CA PHE A 308 -19.69 9.73 -38.28
C PHE A 308 -19.13 11.14 -38.47
N TYR A 309 -19.94 12.07 -38.98
CA TYR A 309 -19.53 13.44 -39.31
C TYR A 309 -19.96 14.49 -38.29
N ARG A 310 -20.54 14.13 -37.14
CA ARG A 310 -21.03 15.08 -36.10
C ARG A 310 -20.05 16.14 -35.60
N ALA A 311 -18.75 15.97 -35.83
CA ALA A 311 -17.74 16.97 -35.47
C ALA A 311 -17.71 18.16 -36.45
N GLN A 312 -18.41 18.03 -37.57
CA GLN A 312 -18.54 19.00 -38.65
C GLN A 312 -19.97 19.56 -38.64
N ALA A 313 -20.16 20.78 -39.16
CA ALA A 313 -21.50 21.27 -39.42
C ALA A 313 -22.08 20.51 -40.61
N ILE A 314 -23.23 19.86 -40.43
CA ILE A 314 -23.87 19.02 -41.42
C ILE A 314 -25.09 19.75 -41.98
N ALA A 315 -25.12 19.96 -43.30
CA ALA A 315 -26.29 20.47 -44.00
C ALA A 315 -27.43 19.43 -44.04
N GLU A 316 -28.64 19.82 -44.49
CA GLU A 316 -29.71 18.86 -44.68
C GLU A 316 -29.32 17.76 -45.68
N PRO A 317 -29.45 16.47 -45.32
CA PRO A 317 -29.15 15.37 -46.21
C PRO A 317 -30.07 15.34 -47.44
N CYS A 318 -29.48 15.10 -48.60
CA CYS A 318 -30.20 14.91 -49.84
C CYS A 318 -30.22 13.41 -50.20
N VAL A 319 -31.40 12.87 -50.50
CA VAL A 319 -31.55 11.48 -50.96
C VAL A 319 -31.63 11.46 -52.48
N LEU A 320 -30.67 10.81 -53.12
CA LEU A 320 -30.60 10.64 -54.57
C LEU A 320 -30.93 9.19 -54.94
N GLN A 321 -31.62 8.98 -56.05
CA GLN A 321 -31.76 7.67 -56.66
C GLN A 321 -30.97 7.60 -57.97
N VAL A 322 -29.98 6.72 -58.02
CA VAL A 322 -29.13 6.48 -59.20
C VAL A 322 -29.15 4.98 -59.48
N ASP A 323 -29.53 4.58 -60.70
CA ASP A 323 -29.69 3.18 -61.11
C ASP A 323 -30.55 2.32 -60.17
N GLY A 324 -31.62 2.92 -59.61
CA GLY A 324 -32.51 2.23 -58.67
C GLY A 324 -31.90 2.04 -57.27
N ARG A 325 -30.74 2.62 -56.98
CA ARG A 325 -30.07 2.59 -55.66
C ARG A 325 -30.20 3.91 -54.94
N VAL A 326 -30.38 3.84 -53.61
CA VAL A 326 -30.42 5.01 -52.73
C VAL A 326 -29.00 5.45 -52.39
N HIS A 327 -28.69 6.69 -52.71
CA HIS A 327 -27.47 7.38 -52.30
C HIS A 327 -27.84 8.56 -51.40
N LEU A 328 -27.25 8.62 -50.22
CA LEU A 328 -27.36 9.79 -49.35
C LEU A 328 -26.19 10.72 -49.62
N LEU A 329 -26.48 11.97 -49.98
CA LEU A 329 -25.48 13.03 -50.13
C LEU A 329 -25.61 13.99 -48.94
N VAL A 330 -24.52 14.18 -48.21
CA VAL A 330 -24.47 15.06 -47.05
C VAL A 330 -23.29 16.02 -47.19
N ARG A 331 -23.57 17.32 -47.24
CA ARG A 331 -22.50 18.33 -47.22
C ARG A 331 -22.06 18.59 -45.78
N CYS A 332 -20.78 18.34 -45.53
CA CYS A 332 -20.15 18.49 -44.23
C CYS A 332 -19.11 19.63 -44.27
N GLN A 333 -19.12 20.49 -43.25
CA GLN A 333 -18.24 21.66 -43.15
C GLN A 333 -17.40 21.54 -41.87
N SER A 334 -16.09 21.34 -42.03
CA SER A 334 -15.14 21.38 -40.92
C SER A 334 -14.80 22.83 -40.54
N GLN A 335 -14.48 23.09 -39.27
CA GLN A 335 -14.02 24.40 -38.82
C GLN A 335 -12.67 24.74 -39.49
N GLY A 336 -12.66 25.77 -40.35
CA GLY A 336 -11.47 26.20 -41.10
C GLY A 336 -11.07 25.31 -42.28
N GLY A 337 -11.83 24.26 -42.60
CA GLY A 337 -11.61 23.39 -43.75
C GLY A 337 -12.47 23.73 -44.97
N GLN A 338 -12.17 23.14 -46.13
CA GLN A 338 -13.08 23.21 -47.29
C GLN A 338 -14.33 22.33 -47.06
N PRO A 339 -15.49 22.70 -47.63
CA PRO A 339 -16.67 21.84 -47.61
C PRO A 339 -16.37 20.49 -48.26
N THR A 340 -16.88 19.41 -47.67
CA THR A 340 -16.71 18.05 -48.18
C THR A 340 -18.08 17.39 -48.33
N ASP A 341 -18.35 16.83 -49.50
CA ASP A 341 -19.58 16.13 -49.82
C ASP A 341 -19.40 14.63 -49.48
N ALA A 342 -20.09 14.16 -48.44
CA ALA A 342 -20.09 12.76 -48.03
C ALA A 342 -21.22 12.00 -48.72
N VAL A 343 -20.87 10.97 -49.49
CA VAL A 343 -21.81 10.09 -50.19
C VAL A 343 -21.86 8.74 -49.48
N ALA A 344 -23.03 8.35 -48.99
CA ALA A 344 -23.25 7.07 -48.32
C ALA A 344 -24.26 6.21 -49.10
N THR A 345 -23.95 4.92 -49.29
CA THR A 345 -24.87 3.99 -49.99
C THR A 345 -24.74 2.55 -49.48
N HIS A 346 -25.86 1.83 -49.47
CA HIS A 346 -25.91 0.39 -49.20
C HIS A 346 -25.92 -0.44 -50.49
N LEU A 347 -25.27 -1.61 -50.44
CA LEU A 347 -25.15 -2.54 -51.54
C LEU A 347 -24.86 -3.97 -51.07
N THR A 348 -25.16 -4.94 -51.91
CA THR A 348 -24.63 -6.30 -51.80
C THR A 348 -23.30 -6.42 -52.54
N VAL A 349 -22.48 -7.41 -52.19
CA VAL A 349 -21.16 -7.60 -52.83
C VAL A 349 -21.24 -7.78 -54.35
N SER A 350 -22.31 -8.39 -54.88
CA SER A 350 -22.55 -8.56 -56.32
C SER A 350 -22.84 -7.26 -57.05
N GLU A 351 -23.23 -6.21 -56.31
CA GLU A 351 -23.60 -4.91 -56.85
C GLU A 351 -22.46 -3.88 -56.77
N LEU A 352 -21.27 -4.29 -56.34
CA LEU A 352 -20.15 -3.39 -56.10
C LEU A 352 -19.75 -2.60 -57.34
N ASP A 353 -19.67 -3.27 -58.51
CA ASP A 353 -19.29 -2.62 -59.77
C ASP A 353 -20.33 -1.56 -60.21
N SER A 354 -21.63 -1.85 -60.07
CA SER A 354 -22.70 -0.91 -60.43
C SER A 354 -22.79 0.27 -59.46
N ALA A 355 -22.57 0.03 -58.16
CA ALA A 355 -22.49 1.09 -57.16
C ALA A 355 -21.30 2.03 -57.40
N VAL A 356 -20.13 1.51 -57.76
CA VAL A 356 -18.94 2.30 -58.13
C VAL A 356 -19.24 3.19 -59.35
N ALA A 357 -19.91 2.66 -60.38
CA ALA A 357 -20.33 3.43 -61.53
C ALA A 357 -21.34 4.53 -61.17
N GLY A 358 -22.29 4.24 -60.28
CA GLY A 358 -23.26 5.22 -59.76
C GLY A 358 -22.60 6.35 -58.98
N VAL A 359 -21.66 6.04 -58.08
CA VAL A 359 -20.88 7.04 -57.33
C VAL A 359 -20.03 7.90 -58.28
N SER A 360 -19.45 7.32 -59.33
CA SER A 360 -18.69 8.07 -60.34
C SER A 360 -19.57 9.09 -61.09
N ARG A 361 -20.85 8.77 -61.32
CA ARG A 361 -21.82 9.72 -61.92
C ARG A 361 -22.25 10.82 -60.96
N ILE A 362 -22.32 10.53 -59.66
CA ILE A 362 -22.54 11.58 -58.65
C ILE A 362 -21.32 12.50 -58.60
N ALA A 363 -20.11 11.93 -58.59
CA ALA A 363 -18.86 12.69 -58.63
C ALA A 363 -18.83 13.66 -59.82
N SER A 364 -19.19 13.18 -61.01
CA SER A 364 -19.15 13.97 -62.25
C SER A 364 -20.10 15.18 -62.27
N GLN A 365 -21.17 15.15 -61.46
CA GLN A 365 -22.14 16.23 -61.30
C GLN A 365 -21.70 17.30 -60.29
N LEU A 366 -20.71 17.01 -59.44
CA LEU A 366 -20.15 17.98 -58.50
C LEU A 366 -19.22 18.99 -59.21
N PRO A 367 -19.01 20.19 -58.66
CA PRO A 367 -17.99 21.13 -59.14
C PRO A 367 -16.59 20.49 -59.21
N GLY A 368 -15.74 20.95 -60.13
CA GLY A 368 -14.41 20.36 -60.35
C GLY A 368 -13.43 20.51 -59.19
N ASP A 369 -13.67 21.45 -58.29
CA ASP A 369 -12.93 21.70 -57.04
C ASP A 369 -13.61 21.08 -55.81
N ALA A 370 -14.72 20.36 -55.98
CA ALA A 370 -15.41 19.69 -54.90
C ALA A 370 -14.60 18.52 -54.35
N ARG A 371 -14.66 18.32 -53.03
CA ARG A 371 -14.08 17.16 -52.34
C ARG A 371 -15.19 16.22 -51.93
N MET A 372 -15.07 14.97 -52.36
CA MET A 372 -16.04 13.92 -52.10
C MET A 372 -15.41 12.79 -51.29
N VAL A 373 -16.11 12.37 -50.24
CA VAL A 373 -15.78 11.17 -49.48
C VAL A 373 -16.91 10.16 -49.60
N VAL A 374 -16.57 8.88 -49.72
CA VAL A 374 -17.54 7.83 -50.05
C VAL A 374 -17.56 6.78 -48.94
N ASP A 375 -18.76 6.47 -48.46
CA ASP A 375 -19.01 5.46 -47.43
C ASP A 375 -19.93 4.36 -48.00
N LEU A 376 -19.35 3.18 -48.26
CA LEU A 376 -20.01 2.04 -48.89
C LEU A 376 -20.35 0.98 -47.83
N TYR A 377 -21.64 0.70 -47.65
CA TYR A 377 -22.14 -0.33 -46.74
C TYR A 377 -22.41 -1.60 -47.54
N VAL A 378 -21.50 -2.57 -47.47
CA VAL A 378 -21.49 -3.75 -48.35
C VAL A 378 -21.91 -5.00 -47.57
N SER A 379 -23.11 -5.52 -47.85
CA SER A 379 -23.57 -6.80 -47.30
C SER A 379 -22.88 -7.97 -48.00
N MET A 380 -22.23 -8.82 -47.20
CA MET A 380 -21.52 -10.02 -47.64
C MET A 380 -21.98 -11.27 -46.85
N PRO A 381 -22.53 -12.29 -47.52
CA PRO A 381 -23.09 -13.48 -46.84
C PRO A 381 -22.06 -14.32 -46.06
N ASN A 382 -20.81 -14.38 -46.55
CA ASN A 382 -19.76 -15.20 -45.95
C ASN A 382 -18.61 -14.32 -45.44
N GLY A 383 -18.08 -14.67 -44.27
CA GLY A 383 -16.84 -14.06 -43.76
C GLY A 383 -15.64 -14.52 -44.58
N ALA A 384 -14.89 -13.57 -45.15
CA ALA A 384 -13.62 -13.83 -45.81
C ALA A 384 -12.45 -13.35 -44.94
N ASP A 385 -11.24 -13.83 -45.22
CA ASP A 385 -10.02 -13.31 -44.62
C ASP A 385 -9.90 -11.79 -44.84
N GLU A 386 -9.44 -11.04 -43.83
CA GLU A 386 -9.37 -9.58 -43.91
C GLU A 386 -8.45 -9.09 -45.03
N GLN A 387 -7.34 -9.78 -45.26
CA GLN A 387 -6.37 -9.39 -46.28
C GLN A 387 -6.89 -9.71 -47.69
N ALA A 388 -7.56 -10.85 -47.84
CA ALA A 388 -8.27 -11.18 -49.08
C ALA A 388 -9.36 -10.14 -49.40
N SER A 389 -10.12 -9.72 -48.39
CA SER A 389 -11.18 -8.71 -48.52
C SER A 389 -10.62 -7.33 -48.91
N ALA A 390 -9.52 -6.90 -48.28
CA ALA A 390 -8.83 -5.66 -48.63
C ALA A 390 -8.37 -5.65 -50.09
N THR A 391 -7.75 -6.74 -50.53
CA THR A 391 -7.25 -6.89 -51.92
C THR A 391 -8.40 -6.87 -52.93
N PHE A 392 -9.49 -7.58 -52.64
CA PHE A 392 -10.70 -7.60 -53.46
C PHE A 392 -11.31 -6.20 -53.61
N LEU A 393 -11.47 -5.48 -52.49
CA LEU A 393 -12.01 -4.12 -52.48
C LEU A 393 -11.10 -3.14 -53.23
N ALA A 394 -9.78 -3.19 -53.02
CA ALA A 394 -8.82 -2.32 -53.70
C ALA A 394 -8.92 -2.43 -55.23
N GLN A 395 -9.08 -3.65 -55.76
CA GLN A 395 -9.23 -3.90 -57.20
C GLN A 395 -10.55 -3.34 -57.74
N ARG A 396 -11.65 -3.54 -57.02
CA ARG A 396 -13.00 -3.16 -57.47
C ARG A 396 -13.31 -1.68 -57.32
N LEU A 397 -12.73 -1.03 -56.31
CA LEU A 397 -12.91 0.39 -56.06
C LEU A 397 -11.96 1.27 -56.89
N ALA A 398 -10.97 0.68 -57.58
CA ALA A 398 -9.96 1.39 -58.37
C ALA A 398 -10.51 2.50 -59.30
N PRO A 399 -11.66 2.35 -59.98
CA PRO A 399 -12.22 3.41 -60.82
C PRO A 399 -12.50 4.73 -60.09
N LEU A 400 -12.85 4.66 -58.79
CA LEU A 400 -13.11 5.85 -57.98
C LEU A 400 -11.85 6.67 -57.70
N GLY A 401 -10.68 6.02 -57.60
CA GLY A 401 -9.42 6.70 -57.33
C GLY A 401 -8.90 7.56 -58.48
N ALA A 402 -9.43 7.37 -59.70
CA ALA A 402 -9.05 8.13 -60.88
C ALA A 402 -9.75 9.50 -60.97
N ASP A 403 -10.86 9.70 -60.26
CA ASP A 403 -11.56 10.98 -60.22
C ASP A 403 -10.92 11.91 -59.16
N PRO A 404 -10.41 13.10 -59.53
CA PRO A 404 -9.74 14.00 -58.59
C PRO A 404 -10.65 14.55 -57.49
N ARG A 405 -11.97 14.43 -57.63
CA ARG A 405 -12.95 14.84 -56.61
C ARG A 405 -13.05 13.82 -55.48
N VAL A 406 -12.75 12.54 -55.74
CA VAL A 406 -12.82 11.47 -54.74
C VAL A 406 -11.55 11.50 -53.89
N GLU A 407 -11.69 11.90 -52.63
CA GLU A 407 -10.57 11.94 -51.70
C GLU A 407 -10.40 10.60 -50.97
N ARG A 408 -11.51 9.95 -50.63
CA ARG A 408 -11.53 8.78 -49.75
C ARG A 408 -12.71 7.87 -50.05
N VAL A 409 -12.48 6.56 -49.96
CA VAL A 409 -13.53 5.54 -49.96
C VAL A 409 -13.38 4.68 -48.71
N CYS A 410 -14.41 4.59 -47.86
CA CYS A 410 -14.50 3.58 -46.81
C CYS A 410 -15.54 2.53 -47.20
N ALA A 411 -15.12 1.27 -47.27
CA ALA A 411 -16.00 0.13 -47.44
C ALA A 411 -16.20 -0.58 -46.09
N MET A 412 -17.45 -0.72 -45.69
CA MET A 412 -17.91 -1.34 -44.45
C MET A 412 -18.58 -2.66 -44.81
N LEU A 413 -17.85 -3.76 -44.58
CA LEU A 413 -18.32 -5.11 -44.87
C LEU A 413 -19.18 -5.61 -43.72
N ILE A 414 -20.45 -5.86 -44.01
CA ILE A 414 -21.46 -6.36 -43.09
C ILE A 414 -21.59 -7.86 -43.32
N HIS A 415 -21.29 -8.66 -42.29
CA HIS A 415 -21.46 -10.12 -42.32
C HIS A 415 -22.68 -10.55 -41.52
N ALA A 416 -23.07 -11.83 -41.64
CA ALA A 416 -24.11 -12.42 -40.78
C ALA A 416 -23.68 -12.37 -39.29
N GLY A 417 -24.10 -11.32 -38.58
CA GLY A 417 -23.76 -11.05 -37.18
C GLY A 417 -23.50 -9.56 -36.89
N PRO A 418 -23.17 -9.18 -35.64
CA PRO A 418 -22.96 -7.77 -35.25
C PRO A 418 -21.60 -7.19 -35.69
N THR A 419 -20.76 -7.98 -36.35
CA THR A 419 -19.39 -7.61 -36.69
C THR A 419 -19.35 -6.92 -38.05
N VAL A 420 -18.75 -5.73 -38.11
CA VAL A 420 -18.51 -4.98 -39.34
C VAL A 420 -17.01 -4.72 -39.50
N HIS A 421 -16.47 -5.06 -40.67
CA HIS A 421 -15.07 -4.79 -41.01
C HIS A 421 -14.99 -3.52 -41.85
N TYR A 422 -14.06 -2.64 -41.51
CA TYR A 422 -13.89 -1.34 -42.16
C TYR A 422 -12.57 -1.33 -42.92
N PHE A 423 -12.63 -0.97 -44.19
CA PHE A 423 -11.48 -0.78 -45.06
C PHE A 423 -11.53 0.63 -45.62
N THR A 424 -10.48 1.42 -45.38
CA THR A 424 -10.43 2.81 -45.85
C THR A 424 -9.30 2.96 -46.85
N PHE A 425 -9.63 3.54 -47.99
CA PHE A 425 -8.69 3.85 -49.05
C PHE A 425 -8.66 5.35 -49.31
N TRP A 426 -7.47 5.93 -49.36
CA TRP A 426 -7.25 7.32 -49.71
C TRP A 426 -6.78 7.43 -51.15
N ALA A 427 -7.28 8.42 -51.88
CA ALA A 427 -6.78 8.74 -53.20
C ALA A 427 -5.40 9.41 -53.09
N ARG A 428 -4.38 8.81 -53.70
CA ARG A 428 -3.01 9.34 -53.81
C ARG A 428 -2.53 9.09 -55.23
N ASP A 429 -2.12 10.14 -55.94
CA ASP A 429 -1.61 10.08 -57.31
C ASP A 429 -2.54 9.31 -58.28
N GLY A 430 -3.86 9.53 -58.17
CA GLY A 430 -4.86 8.88 -59.01
C GLY A 430 -5.09 7.39 -58.70
N LYS A 431 -4.64 6.91 -57.53
CA LYS A 431 -4.81 5.53 -57.07
C LYS A 431 -5.34 5.50 -55.65
N LEU A 432 -6.20 4.51 -55.36
CA LEU A 432 -6.65 4.23 -54.01
C LEU A 432 -5.58 3.42 -53.26
N VAL A 433 -5.11 3.95 -52.14
CA VAL A 433 -4.15 3.30 -51.23
C VAL A 433 -4.82 3.06 -49.89
N GLU A 434 -4.82 1.82 -49.41
CA GLU A 434 -5.40 1.48 -48.11
C GLU A 434 -4.62 2.16 -46.97
N ASP A 435 -5.36 2.68 -45.99
CA ASP A 435 -4.81 3.08 -44.70
C ASP A 435 -5.07 1.97 -43.66
N GLU A 436 -4.09 1.08 -43.53
CA GLU A 436 -4.13 -0.04 -42.58
C GLU A 436 -4.24 0.43 -41.11
N MET A 437 -3.80 1.66 -40.80
CA MET A 437 -3.87 2.18 -39.43
C MET A 437 -5.33 2.35 -39.01
N VAL A 438 -6.21 2.69 -39.94
CA VAL A 438 -7.64 2.86 -39.69
C VAL A 438 -8.49 1.62 -39.97
N ARG A 439 -7.86 0.47 -40.27
CA ARG A 439 -8.57 -0.79 -40.52
C ARG A 439 -9.41 -1.20 -39.30
N GLY A 440 -10.68 -1.48 -39.54
CA GLY A 440 -11.63 -1.93 -38.52
C GLY A 440 -12.39 -0.81 -37.77
N PHE A 441 -12.29 0.45 -38.20
CA PHE A 441 -13.20 1.53 -37.79
C PHE A 441 -13.34 2.60 -38.89
N HIS A 442 -14.35 3.45 -38.73
CA HIS A 442 -14.55 4.59 -39.62
C HIS A 442 -13.41 5.62 -39.46
N PRO A 443 -12.87 6.21 -40.55
CA PRO A 443 -11.71 7.12 -40.50
C PRO A 443 -11.91 8.33 -39.58
N THR A 444 -13.10 8.92 -39.54
CA THR A 444 -13.40 10.02 -38.60
C THR A 444 -13.34 9.58 -37.13
N THR A 445 -13.59 8.30 -36.84
CA THR A 445 -13.37 7.72 -35.50
C THR A 445 -11.89 7.61 -35.20
N GLY A 446 -11.07 7.20 -36.19
CA GLY A 446 -9.61 7.12 -36.03
C GLY A 446 -8.96 8.47 -35.74
N GLU A 447 -9.42 9.52 -36.43
CA GLU A 447 -8.97 10.89 -36.21
C GLU A 447 -9.34 11.38 -34.80
N ARG A 448 -10.60 11.19 -34.38
CA ARG A 448 -11.06 11.56 -33.03
C ARG A 448 -10.33 10.82 -31.91
N LEU A 449 -9.97 9.56 -32.14
CA LEU A 449 -9.21 8.73 -31.20
C LEU A 449 -7.68 8.96 -31.30
N GLU A 450 -7.24 9.91 -32.13
CA GLU A 450 -5.85 10.29 -32.34
C GLU A 450 -4.92 9.11 -32.73
N LEU A 451 -5.43 8.12 -33.49
CA LEU A 451 -4.66 6.91 -33.77
C LEU A 451 -3.41 7.17 -34.62
N TRP A 452 -3.39 8.29 -35.36
CA TRP A 452 -2.21 8.80 -36.07
C TRP A 452 -1.00 8.99 -35.14
N ARG A 453 -1.20 9.16 -33.83
CA ARG A 453 -0.11 9.24 -32.84
C ARG A 453 0.67 7.93 -32.73
N LEU A 454 0.11 6.81 -33.18
CA LEU A 454 0.74 5.49 -33.14
C LEU A 454 1.65 5.21 -34.35
N LYS A 455 1.87 6.18 -35.24
CA LYS A 455 2.67 6.00 -36.48
C LYS A 455 4.07 5.40 -36.29
N ASN A 456 4.69 5.63 -35.13
CA ASN A 456 6.01 5.11 -34.78
C ASN A 456 6.01 3.59 -34.46
N PHE A 457 4.83 2.96 -34.43
CA PHE A 457 4.64 1.56 -34.06
C PHE A 457 4.08 0.75 -35.24
N LYS A 458 4.40 -0.54 -35.25
CA LYS A 458 3.61 -1.58 -35.92
C LYS A 458 2.41 -1.85 -35.01
N VAL A 459 1.21 -1.62 -35.51
CA VAL A 459 -0.03 -1.70 -34.74
C VAL A 459 -0.78 -2.96 -35.13
N LYS A 460 -1.11 -3.81 -34.15
CA LYS A 460 -1.97 -4.98 -34.35
C LYS A 460 -3.16 -4.91 -33.41
N ARG A 461 -4.38 -4.93 -33.97
CA ARG A 461 -5.59 -5.03 -33.15
C ARG A 461 -5.68 -6.43 -32.52
N VAL A 462 -6.08 -6.48 -31.26
CA VAL A 462 -6.33 -7.72 -30.51
C VAL A 462 -7.77 -7.72 -29.97
N ALA A 463 -8.23 -8.86 -29.47
CA ALA A 463 -9.58 -8.96 -28.91
C ALA A 463 -9.78 -8.00 -27.74
N SER A 464 -10.95 -7.35 -27.70
CA SER A 464 -11.36 -6.37 -26.69
C SER A 464 -12.88 -6.36 -26.51
N CYS A 465 -13.36 -5.72 -25.44
CA CYS A 465 -14.78 -5.43 -25.25
C CYS A 465 -15.37 -4.62 -26.42
N GLN A 466 -16.69 -4.72 -26.63
CA GLN A 466 -17.38 -3.92 -27.65
C GLN A 466 -17.22 -2.43 -27.38
N ASP A 467 -17.17 -1.62 -28.44
CA ASP A 467 -16.97 -0.15 -28.35
C ASP A 467 -15.61 0.30 -27.81
N GLN A 468 -14.66 -0.63 -27.64
CA GLN A 468 -13.28 -0.37 -27.28
C GLN A 468 -12.31 -0.98 -28.28
N TYR A 469 -11.11 -0.41 -28.34
CA TYR A 469 -10.06 -0.86 -29.22
C TYR A 469 -8.80 -1.16 -28.42
N LEU A 470 -8.39 -2.42 -28.39
CA LEU A 470 -7.11 -2.81 -27.82
C LEU A 470 -6.10 -3.07 -28.94
N PHE A 471 -4.96 -2.41 -28.87
CA PHE A 471 -3.87 -2.58 -29.82
C PHE A 471 -2.62 -3.13 -29.11
N HIS A 472 -2.02 -4.15 -29.71
CA HIS A 472 -0.66 -4.58 -29.44
C HIS A 472 0.28 -3.76 -30.33
N LEU A 473 1.10 -2.94 -29.69
CA LEU A 473 2.08 -2.09 -30.35
C LEU A 473 3.45 -2.76 -30.26
N LYS A 474 4.20 -2.70 -31.37
CA LYS A 474 5.62 -3.02 -31.41
C LYS A 474 6.35 -1.87 -32.10
N ALA A 475 7.30 -1.21 -31.43
CA ALA A 475 7.95 -0.04 -32.03
C ALA A 475 8.71 -0.42 -33.29
N ARG A 476 8.74 0.48 -34.28
CA ARG A 476 9.43 0.26 -35.56
C ARG A 476 10.95 0.26 -35.40
N GLU A 477 11.47 1.14 -34.54
CA GLU A 477 12.91 1.34 -34.30
C GLU A 477 13.47 0.40 -33.22
N ASN A 478 12.62 -0.02 -32.26
CA ASN A 478 13.02 -0.90 -31.16
C ASN A 478 11.99 -2.01 -30.98
N GLU A 479 12.25 -3.18 -31.57
CA GLU A 479 11.34 -4.31 -31.50
C GLU A 479 11.11 -4.88 -30.08
N ARG A 480 11.94 -4.53 -29.09
CA ARG A 480 11.72 -4.90 -27.69
C ARG A 480 10.70 -4.01 -26.99
N ASP A 481 10.37 -2.87 -27.58
CA ASP A 481 9.29 -2.01 -27.12
C ASP A 481 7.95 -2.57 -27.58
N GLU A 482 7.39 -3.44 -26.73
CA GLU A 482 6.06 -4.00 -26.88
C GLU A 482 5.11 -3.47 -25.80
N ARG A 483 3.92 -3.02 -26.20
CA ARG A 483 2.92 -2.45 -25.28
C ARG A 483 1.50 -2.80 -25.72
N PHE A 484 0.58 -2.89 -24.77
CA PHE A 484 -0.84 -2.79 -25.05
C PHE A 484 -1.32 -1.36 -24.84
N ILE A 485 -2.12 -0.85 -25.78
CA ILE A 485 -2.85 0.40 -25.62
C ILE A 485 -4.35 0.16 -25.83
N ALA A 486 -5.14 0.41 -24.80
CA ALA A 486 -6.60 0.46 -24.92
C ALA A 486 -7.01 1.88 -25.29
N VAL A 487 -7.84 2.03 -26.32
CA VAL A 487 -8.38 3.30 -26.78
C VAL A 487 -9.89 3.21 -26.79
N ALA A 488 -10.55 4.16 -26.14
CA ALA A 488 -12.01 4.18 -26.02
C ALA A 488 -12.57 5.61 -26.10
N GLU A 489 -13.87 5.70 -26.37
CA GLU A 489 -14.60 6.96 -26.49
C GLU A 489 -15.83 6.95 -25.58
N VAL A 490 -15.91 7.92 -24.65
CA VAL A 490 -17.10 8.15 -23.82
C VAL A 490 -17.98 9.18 -24.53
N ARG A 491 -19.13 8.70 -25.02
CA ARG A 491 -20.03 9.47 -25.90
C ARG A 491 -21.06 10.31 -25.16
N GLN A 492 -21.41 9.87 -23.95
CA GLN A 492 -22.38 10.46 -23.04
C GLN A 492 -21.83 10.35 -21.61
N LEU A 493 -22.24 11.25 -20.73
CA LEU A 493 -21.85 11.29 -19.33
C LEU A 493 -23.06 11.63 -18.48
N HIS A 494 -23.28 10.87 -17.40
CA HIS A 494 -24.30 11.16 -16.39
C HIS A 494 -23.64 11.30 -15.01
N PRO A 495 -23.12 12.49 -14.67
CA PRO A 495 -22.46 12.71 -13.39
C PRO A 495 -23.41 12.48 -12.22
N VAL A 496 -23.05 11.58 -11.30
CA VAL A 496 -23.82 11.32 -10.08
C VAL A 496 -23.26 12.18 -8.96
N ARG A 497 -24.10 13.02 -8.37
CA ARG A 497 -23.73 13.94 -7.29
C ARG A 497 -24.43 13.59 -5.98
N ALA A 498 -23.74 13.81 -4.86
CA ALA A 498 -24.32 13.74 -3.53
C ALA A 498 -25.32 14.89 -3.31
N ALA A 499 -26.09 14.82 -2.23
CA ALA A 499 -27.01 15.89 -1.82
C ALA A 499 -26.28 17.25 -1.61
N THR A 500 -24.99 17.23 -1.31
CA THR A 500 -24.12 18.41 -1.17
C THR A 500 -23.65 19.00 -2.50
N GLY A 501 -23.99 18.39 -3.64
CA GLY A 501 -23.53 18.79 -4.98
C GLY A 501 -22.17 18.22 -5.39
N HIS A 502 -21.46 17.54 -4.48
CA HIS A 502 -20.16 16.90 -4.74
C HIS A 502 -20.31 15.73 -5.72
N LEU A 503 -19.42 15.63 -6.71
CA LEU A 503 -19.38 14.52 -7.66
C LEU A 503 -18.94 13.23 -6.98
N VAL A 504 -19.72 12.16 -7.10
CA VAL A 504 -19.49 10.86 -6.45
C VAL A 504 -19.13 9.78 -7.48
N ALA A 505 -19.72 9.83 -8.67
CA ALA A 505 -19.46 8.84 -9.71
C ALA A 505 -19.64 9.40 -11.12
N LEU A 506 -18.93 8.78 -12.06
CA LEU A 506 -19.05 8.99 -13.51
C LEU A 506 -19.26 7.63 -14.17
N PRO A 507 -20.47 7.04 -14.08
CA PRO A 507 -20.72 5.64 -14.43
C PRO A 507 -20.17 5.24 -15.81
N GLU A 508 -20.42 6.04 -16.85
CA GLU A 508 -19.96 5.73 -18.22
C GLU A 508 -18.43 5.72 -18.34
N LEU A 509 -17.75 6.66 -17.69
CA LEU A 509 -16.28 6.70 -17.67
C LEU A 509 -15.71 5.53 -16.88
N GLU A 510 -16.26 5.28 -15.69
CA GLU A 510 -15.82 4.19 -14.81
C GLU A 510 -15.96 2.84 -15.52
N HIS A 511 -17.10 2.62 -16.18
CA HIS A 511 -17.34 1.43 -16.98
C HIS A 511 -16.36 1.30 -18.13
N THR A 512 -16.13 2.37 -18.88
CA THR A 512 -15.18 2.37 -20.01
C THR A 512 -13.76 1.99 -19.53
N LEU A 513 -13.33 2.52 -18.38
CA LEU A 513 -12.04 2.18 -17.78
C LEU A 513 -12.00 0.72 -17.33
N LEU A 514 -13.05 0.21 -16.70
CA LEU A 514 -13.11 -1.20 -16.25
C LEU A 514 -13.09 -2.19 -17.41
N GLU A 515 -13.79 -1.91 -18.50
CA GLU A 515 -13.74 -2.69 -19.75
C GLU A 515 -12.33 -2.67 -20.39
N ALA A 516 -11.66 -1.51 -20.36
CA ALA A 516 -10.30 -1.38 -20.88
C ALA A 516 -9.30 -2.19 -20.04
N PHE A 517 -9.45 -2.12 -18.71
CA PHE A 517 -8.69 -2.92 -17.76
C PHE A 517 -8.92 -4.41 -17.97
N HIS A 518 -10.19 -4.81 -18.16
CA HIS A 518 -10.56 -6.20 -18.43
C HIS A 518 -9.91 -6.70 -19.73
N SER A 519 -10.00 -5.93 -20.82
CA SER A 519 -9.41 -6.28 -22.13
C SER A 519 -7.89 -6.46 -22.04
N ILE A 520 -7.17 -5.55 -21.35
CA ILE A 520 -5.72 -5.67 -21.12
C ILE A 520 -5.42 -6.92 -20.27
N ARG A 521 -6.20 -7.15 -19.21
CA ARG A 521 -6.03 -8.31 -18.31
C ARG A 521 -6.15 -9.62 -19.06
N GLU A 522 -7.14 -9.74 -19.93
CA GLU A 522 -7.36 -10.95 -20.74
C GLU A 522 -6.14 -11.24 -21.63
N GLN A 523 -5.57 -10.21 -22.28
CA GLN A 523 -4.37 -10.40 -23.10
C GLN A 523 -3.12 -10.71 -22.27
N GLN A 524 -2.97 -10.11 -21.09
CA GLN A 524 -1.87 -10.40 -20.17
C GLN A 524 -1.95 -11.82 -19.58
N ALA A 525 -3.17 -12.34 -19.38
CA ALA A 525 -3.41 -13.70 -18.90
C ALA A 525 -2.95 -14.77 -19.92
N ARG A 526 -2.96 -14.45 -21.21
CA ARG A 526 -2.47 -15.34 -22.29
C ARG A 526 -0.95 -15.37 -22.41
N ARG A 527 -0.24 -14.47 -21.73
CA ARG A 527 1.24 -14.38 -21.76
C ARG A 527 1.87 -15.14 -20.59
N ASP A 528 3.07 -15.66 -20.82
CA ASP A 528 3.92 -16.14 -19.73
C ASP A 528 4.11 -15.02 -18.70
N ALA A 529 3.97 -15.36 -17.41
CA ALA A 529 4.13 -14.43 -16.29
C ALA A 529 5.45 -13.65 -16.34
N ARG A 530 6.54 -14.25 -16.86
CA ARG A 530 7.86 -13.60 -17.00
C ARG A 530 7.98 -12.68 -18.22
N ARG A 531 7.05 -12.77 -19.18
CA ARG A 531 7.04 -11.99 -20.44
C ARG A 531 5.85 -11.03 -20.52
N ARG A 532 5.27 -10.70 -19.37
CA ARG A 532 4.23 -9.68 -19.26
C ARG A 532 4.77 -8.31 -19.62
N LEU A 533 3.89 -7.48 -20.18
CA LEU A 533 4.24 -6.12 -20.59
C LEU A 533 3.99 -5.18 -19.40
N HIS A 534 4.94 -4.30 -19.09
CA HIS A 534 4.90 -3.42 -17.90
C HIS A 534 4.78 -1.92 -18.26
N TRP A 535 4.42 -1.63 -19.52
CA TRP A 535 4.38 -0.28 -20.07
C TRP A 535 3.13 -0.03 -20.94
N ASN A 536 2.00 -0.55 -20.48
CA ASN A 536 0.70 -0.47 -21.15
C ASN A 536 0.02 0.88 -20.89
N ARG A 537 -0.93 1.27 -21.75
CA ARG A 537 -1.66 2.54 -21.65
C ARG A 537 -3.16 2.38 -21.85
N VAL A 538 -3.92 3.31 -21.28
CA VAL A 538 -5.35 3.49 -21.58
C VAL A 538 -5.58 4.94 -21.99
N ASN A 539 -6.19 5.16 -23.15
CA ASN A 539 -6.54 6.47 -23.66
C ASN A 539 -8.06 6.54 -23.82
N VAL A 540 -8.70 7.49 -23.15
CA VAL A 540 -10.13 7.71 -23.22
C VAL A 540 -10.41 9.13 -23.68
N VAL A 541 -11.20 9.26 -24.74
CA VAL A 541 -11.71 10.55 -25.22
C VAL A 541 -13.13 10.73 -24.69
N ILE A 542 -13.35 11.75 -23.88
CA ILE A 542 -14.63 12.09 -23.27
C ILE A 542 -15.22 13.27 -24.02
N ARG A 543 -16.36 13.06 -24.67
CA ARG A 543 -16.97 14.09 -25.52
C ARG A 543 -17.79 15.13 -24.77
N PRO A 544 -18.75 14.75 -23.91
CA PRO A 544 -19.54 15.74 -23.19
C PRO A 544 -18.64 16.59 -22.29
N PRO A 545 -18.93 17.90 -22.17
CA PRO A 545 -18.21 18.72 -21.21
C PRO A 545 -18.52 18.24 -19.79
N LEU A 546 -17.50 18.23 -18.94
CA LEU A 546 -17.60 17.80 -17.55
C LEU A 546 -17.46 19.01 -16.64
N LEU A 547 -18.51 19.27 -15.85
CA LEU A 547 -18.43 20.15 -14.69
C LEU A 547 -17.86 19.34 -13.53
N ALA A 548 -16.63 19.58 -13.09
CA ALA A 548 -16.05 18.89 -11.94
C ALA A 548 -14.80 19.60 -11.43
N LYS A 549 -14.56 19.55 -10.12
CA LYS A 549 -13.30 19.99 -9.52
C LYS A 549 -12.24 18.91 -9.62
N ARG A 550 -10.97 19.32 -9.60
CA ARG A 550 -9.81 18.42 -9.63
C ARG A 550 -9.88 17.35 -8.53
N GLU A 551 -10.21 17.73 -7.30
CA GLU A 551 -10.21 16.82 -6.15
C GLU A 551 -11.27 15.73 -6.31
N GLU A 552 -12.44 16.08 -6.85
CA GLU A 552 -13.54 15.13 -7.12
C GLU A 552 -13.12 14.04 -8.13
N ILE A 553 -12.42 14.44 -9.20
CA ILE A 553 -11.93 13.50 -10.20
C ILE A 553 -10.84 12.59 -9.61
N TYR A 554 -9.96 13.16 -8.77
CA TYR A 554 -8.93 12.38 -8.07
C TYR A 554 -9.53 11.31 -7.16
N GLU A 555 -10.63 11.61 -6.45
CA GLU A 555 -11.30 10.63 -5.60
C GLU A 555 -11.88 9.44 -6.38
N ILE A 556 -12.51 9.72 -7.53
CA ILE A 556 -13.00 8.66 -8.44
C ILE A 556 -11.83 7.84 -8.97
N ALA A 557 -10.75 8.50 -9.40
CA ALA A 557 -9.56 7.82 -9.90
C ALA A 557 -8.91 6.94 -8.82
N ARG A 558 -8.82 7.42 -7.58
CA ARG A 558 -8.31 6.66 -6.42
C ARG A 558 -9.16 5.43 -6.12
N ARG A 559 -10.49 5.54 -6.22
CA ARG A 559 -11.41 4.41 -6.06
C ARG A 559 -11.21 3.34 -7.15
N LEU A 560 -10.96 3.76 -8.39
CA LEU A 560 -10.74 2.85 -9.52
C LEU A 560 -9.31 2.26 -9.58
N HIS A 561 -8.33 2.95 -8.99
CA HIS A 561 -6.91 2.59 -9.06
C HIS A 561 -6.61 1.11 -8.77
N PRO A 562 -7.17 0.47 -7.72
CA PRO A 562 -6.91 -0.94 -7.44
C PRO A 562 -7.30 -1.88 -8.59
N SER A 563 -8.30 -1.51 -9.39
CA SER A 563 -8.74 -2.31 -10.55
C SER A 563 -7.75 -2.26 -11.72
N GLY A 564 -6.79 -1.33 -11.72
CA GLY A 564 -5.71 -1.23 -12.69
C GLY A 564 -4.43 -2.00 -12.31
N HIS A 565 -4.34 -2.53 -11.08
CA HIS A 565 -3.15 -3.23 -10.60
C HIS A 565 -2.88 -4.51 -11.42
N GLY A 566 -1.60 -4.85 -11.59
CA GLY A 566 -1.15 -6.03 -12.33
C GLY A 566 -1.23 -5.91 -13.86
N LEU A 567 -1.89 -4.86 -14.39
CA LEU A 567 -2.02 -4.65 -15.83
C LEU A 567 -0.74 -4.11 -16.47
N GLY A 568 0.26 -3.70 -15.68
CA GLY A 568 1.48 -3.10 -16.19
C GLY A 568 1.22 -1.72 -16.81
N LEU A 569 0.27 -0.96 -16.28
CA LEU A 569 -0.04 0.38 -16.77
C LEU A 569 1.12 1.33 -16.44
N GLU A 570 1.52 2.12 -17.43
CA GLU A 570 2.34 3.31 -17.21
C GLU A 570 1.46 4.53 -17.00
N LYS A 571 0.41 4.68 -17.81
CA LYS A 571 -0.43 5.88 -17.78
C LYS A 571 -1.84 5.62 -18.30
N ILE A 572 -2.82 6.30 -17.70
CA ILE A 572 -4.16 6.49 -18.22
C ILE A 572 -4.30 7.97 -18.63
N THR A 573 -4.77 8.22 -19.84
CA THR A 573 -4.96 9.57 -20.39
C THR A 573 -6.44 9.78 -20.68
N LEU A 574 -7.03 10.81 -20.10
CA LEU A 574 -8.40 11.25 -20.36
C LEU A 574 -8.33 12.60 -21.08
N ARG A 575 -8.84 12.69 -22.31
CA ARG A 575 -9.04 13.97 -23.00
C ARG A 575 -10.49 14.38 -22.84
N LEU A 576 -10.75 15.55 -22.27
CA LEU A 576 -12.09 16.01 -21.93
C LEU A 576 -12.19 17.53 -22.00
N HIS A 577 -13.41 18.04 -22.18
CA HIS A 577 -13.69 19.46 -21.98
C HIS A 577 -14.05 19.69 -20.51
N LEU A 578 -13.14 20.24 -19.73
CA LEU A 578 -13.31 20.46 -18.29
C LEU A 578 -13.66 21.92 -18.00
N HIS A 579 -14.60 22.14 -17.08
CA HIS A 579 -14.82 23.43 -16.43
C HIS A 579 -15.13 23.20 -14.95
N GLU A 580 -14.55 24.01 -14.06
CA GLU A 580 -14.74 23.84 -12.62
C GLU A 580 -15.97 24.62 -12.11
N ASP A 581 -16.39 25.63 -12.88
CA ASP A 581 -17.56 26.46 -12.63
C ASP A 581 -18.44 26.50 -13.90
N ALA A 582 -19.76 26.43 -13.73
CA ALA A 582 -20.73 26.46 -14.83
C ALA A 582 -20.70 27.80 -15.61
N ALA A 583 -20.18 28.87 -15.01
CA ALA A 583 -19.97 30.16 -15.69
C ALA A 583 -18.73 30.17 -16.60
N GLN A 584 -17.82 29.19 -16.47
CA GLN A 584 -16.61 29.11 -17.27
C GLN A 584 -16.86 28.43 -18.61
N VAL A 585 -16.14 28.87 -19.65
CA VAL A 585 -16.10 28.17 -20.94
C VAL A 585 -15.35 26.83 -20.75
N PRO A 586 -15.90 25.69 -21.18
CA PRO A 586 -15.21 24.41 -21.11
C PRO A 586 -13.88 24.44 -21.86
N ARG A 587 -12.78 24.06 -21.18
CA ARG A 587 -11.43 24.00 -21.75
C ARG A 587 -11.09 22.57 -22.17
N ASP A 588 -10.64 22.38 -23.41
CA ASP A 588 -10.08 21.10 -23.86
C ASP A 588 -8.81 20.79 -23.04
N THR A 589 -8.86 19.69 -22.29
CA THR A 589 -7.90 19.37 -21.23
C THR A 589 -7.51 17.91 -21.33
N VAL A 590 -6.22 17.62 -21.11
CA VAL A 590 -5.71 16.26 -20.96
C VAL A 590 -5.38 15.99 -19.50
N LEU A 591 -6.14 15.09 -18.90
CA LEU A 591 -5.90 14.55 -17.56
C LEU A 591 -5.10 13.25 -17.66
N SER A 592 -4.03 13.20 -16.89
CA SER A 592 -3.04 12.11 -16.92
C SER A 592 -2.92 11.48 -15.54
N LEU A 593 -3.24 10.19 -15.45
CA LEU A 593 -3.13 9.37 -14.24
C LEU A 593 -1.95 8.40 -14.40
N SER A 594 -1.03 8.36 -13.44
CA SER A 594 0.09 7.43 -13.44
C SER A 594 0.44 6.95 -12.04
N ASP A 595 0.83 5.68 -11.92
CA ASP A 595 1.39 5.14 -10.68
C ASP A 595 2.89 4.89 -10.86
N ARG A 596 3.70 5.77 -10.28
CA ARG A 596 5.16 5.80 -10.48
C ARG A 596 5.89 4.83 -9.54
N THR A 597 5.43 4.75 -8.30
CA THR A 597 6.06 3.95 -7.23
C THR A 597 5.38 2.59 -7.00
N GLY A 598 4.26 2.33 -7.67
CA GLY A 598 3.44 1.11 -7.54
C GLY A 598 2.37 1.19 -6.45
N HIS A 599 2.29 2.34 -5.76
CA HIS A 599 1.38 2.59 -4.65
C HIS A 599 0.78 4.01 -4.66
N ARG A 600 1.26 4.91 -5.55
CA ARG A 600 0.87 6.33 -5.57
C ARG A 600 0.29 6.72 -6.91
N LEU A 601 -1.01 6.95 -6.93
CA LEU A 601 -1.70 7.56 -8.05
C LEU A 601 -1.36 9.06 -8.13
N GLU A 602 -0.68 9.47 -9.19
CA GLU A 602 -0.46 10.88 -9.50
C GLU A 602 -1.41 11.33 -10.61
N MET A 603 -2.02 12.51 -10.42
CA MET A 603 -2.92 13.13 -11.39
C MET A 603 -2.40 14.50 -11.82
N THR A 604 -2.14 14.64 -13.12
CA THR A 604 -1.68 15.89 -13.75
C THR A 604 -2.68 16.36 -14.81
N LEU A 605 -2.83 17.67 -14.93
CA LEU A 605 -3.65 18.31 -15.97
C LEU A 605 -2.71 19.10 -16.89
N GLY A 606 -3.00 19.08 -18.19
CA GLY A 606 -2.26 19.84 -19.17
C GLY A 606 -3.07 20.03 -20.46
N ASP A 607 -2.50 20.76 -21.39
CA ASP A 607 -3.12 21.00 -22.70
C ASP A 607 -2.97 19.77 -23.62
N PRO A 608 -3.95 19.55 -24.53
CA PRO A 608 -3.80 18.61 -25.63
C PRO A 608 -2.55 18.92 -26.45
N HIS A 609 -1.79 17.88 -26.78
CA HIS A 609 -0.54 17.98 -27.53
C HIS A 609 -0.62 17.08 -28.76
N SER A 610 -0.21 17.62 -29.91
CA SER A 610 -0.27 16.96 -31.21
C SER A 610 1.02 16.18 -31.54
N GLU A 611 1.71 15.64 -30.54
CA GLU A 611 2.91 14.83 -30.77
C GLU A 611 2.59 13.34 -30.90
N PRO A 612 3.25 12.63 -31.85
CA PRO A 612 3.23 11.18 -31.91
C PRO A 612 3.72 10.53 -30.61
N LEU A 613 3.22 9.32 -30.33
CA LEU A 613 3.68 8.52 -29.21
C LEU A 613 5.16 8.15 -29.40
N ARG A 614 5.99 8.49 -28.41
CA ARG A 614 7.42 8.20 -28.42
C ARG A 614 7.70 6.73 -28.07
N VAL A 615 8.71 6.16 -28.74
CA VAL A 615 9.25 4.83 -28.44
C VAL A 615 9.96 4.83 -27.07
N LEU A 616 10.18 3.65 -26.49
CA LEU A 616 10.91 3.54 -25.22
C LEU A 616 12.32 4.10 -25.37
N ASP A 617 12.67 5.04 -24.51
CA ASP A 617 14.05 5.47 -24.30
C ASP A 617 14.75 4.57 -23.26
N ASP A 618 16.05 4.78 -23.07
CA ASP A 618 16.85 4.00 -22.13
C ASP A 618 16.37 4.18 -20.68
N TYR A 619 15.84 5.35 -20.34
CA TYR A 619 15.24 5.62 -19.04
C TYR A 619 14.04 4.72 -18.77
N ALA A 620 13.10 4.67 -19.71
CA ALA A 620 11.90 3.86 -19.60
C ALA A 620 12.24 2.36 -19.56
N LEU A 621 13.27 1.91 -20.29
CA LEU A 621 13.76 0.53 -20.19
C LEU A 621 14.28 0.20 -18.78
N LYS A 622 15.01 1.11 -18.13
CA LYS A 622 15.46 0.92 -16.73
C LYS A 622 14.28 0.87 -15.77
N LEU A 623 13.29 1.75 -15.96
CA LEU A 623 12.08 1.75 -15.15
C LEU A 623 11.25 0.46 -15.30
N ILE A 624 11.14 -0.07 -16.53
CA ILE A 624 10.51 -1.38 -16.77
C ILE A 624 11.26 -2.51 -16.06
N ARG A 625 12.61 -2.52 -16.12
CA ARG A 625 13.43 -3.53 -15.41
C ARG A 625 13.24 -3.43 -13.90
N ALA A 626 13.16 -2.21 -13.36
CA ALA A 626 12.88 -1.97 -11.94
C ALA A 626 11.50 -2.57 -11.55
N ARG A 627 10.45 -2.27 -12.33
CA ARG A 627 9.10 -2.84 -12.14
C ARG A 627 9.06 -4.36 -12.21
N GLN A 628 9.77 -4.97 -13.17
CA GLN A 628 9.89 -6.43 -13.31
C GLN A 628 10.54 -7.07 -12.08
N ARG A 629 11.49 -6.37 -11.45
CA ARG A 629 12.16 -6.77 -10.21
C ARG A 629 11.42 -6.36 -8.94
N ARG A 630 10.27 -5.67 -9.07
CA ARG A 630 9.49 -5.11 -7.97
C ARG A 630 10.29 -4.16 -7.07
N ILE A 631 11.21 -3.40 -7.68
CA ILE A 631 11.97 -2.34 -7.01
C ILE A 631 11.56 -0.98 -7.58
N THR A 632 11.61 0.05 -6.75
CA THR A 632 11.38 1.43 -7.20
C THR A 632 12.63 1.95 -7.89
N TYR A 633 12.49 2.55 -9.08
CA TYR A 633 13.64 3.11 -9.78
C TYR A 633 14.08 4.44 -9.13
N VAL A 634 15.40 4.63 -8.97
CA VAL A 634 15.98 5.70 -8.14
C VAL A 634 15.51 7.11 -8.51
N TYR A 635 15.37 7.42 -9.80
CA TYR A 635 14.94 8.75 -10.24
C TYR A 635 13.43 8.97 -10.09
N GLU A 636 12.62 7.92 -9.92
CA GLU A 636 11.21 8.08 -9.55
C GLU A 636 11.08 8.47 -8.07
N ILE A 637 12.01 8.03 -7.20
CA ILE A 637 12.11 8.51 -5.82
C ILE A 637 12.45 10.01 -5.80
N VAL A 638 13.42 10.43 -6.63
CA VAL A 638 13.78 11.85 -6.78
C VAL A 638 12.59 12.70 -7.23
N LYS A 639 11.86 12.28 -8.26
CA LYS A 639 10.67 13.02 -8.76
C LYS A 639 9.57 13.13 -7.70
N MET A 640 9.44 12.12 -6.84
CA MET A 640 8.47 12.12 -5.74
C MET A 640 8.89 13.07 -4.61
N LEU A 641 10.17 13.01 -4.20
CA LEU A 641 10.69 13.80 -3.08
C LEU A 641 10.98 15.26 -3.43
N ALA A 642 11.32 15.55 -4.69
CA ALA A 642 11.60 16.90 -5.18
C ALA A 642 10.68 17.29 -6.34
N PRO A 643 9.35 17.40 -6.10
CA PRO A 643 8.42 17.82 -7.13
C PRO A 643 8.61 19.32 -7.40
N SER A 644 8.52 19.74 -8.66
CA SER A 644 8.69 21.14 -9.08
C SER A 644 7.63 22.07 -8.51
N GLU A 645 6.42 21.53 -8.31
CA GLU A 645 5.28 22.16 -7.66
C GLU A 645 4.93 21.35 -6.41
N PRO A 646 4.40 21.98 -5.34
CA PRO A 646 3.96 21.23 -4.17
C PRO A 646 2.88 20.23 -4.57
N SER A 647 3.04 19.00 -4.11
CA SER A 647 1.99 17.98 -4.18
C SER A 647 1.20 17.95 -2.87
N ARG A 648 0.12 17.15 -2.82
CA ARG A 648 -0.69 17.00 -1.60
C ARG A 648 0.16 16.58 -0.39
N ASP A 649 1.14 15.71 -0.61
CA ASP A 649 1.87 15.01 0.46
C ASP A 649 3.34 15.45 0.58
N PHE A 650 3.90 16.04 -0.48
CA PHE A 650 5.29 16.48 -0.52
C PHE A 650 5.39 17.96 -0.91
N PRO A 651 6.17 18.76 -0.16
CA PRO A 651 6.44 20.14 -0.51
C PRO A 651 7.21 20.25 -1.82
N ARG A 652 7.22 21.44 -2.42
CA ARG A 652 8.12 21.78 -3.53
C ARG A 652 9.55 21.40 -3.15
N GLY A 653 10.30 20.84 -4.09
CA GLY A 653 11.71 20.54 -3.88
C GLY A 653 12.57 20.66 -5.12
N GLU A 654 13.87 20.69 -4.88
CA GLU A 654 14.93 20.75 -5.88
C GLU A 654 15.90 19.59 -5.63
N PHE A 655 16.38 19.00 -6.72
CA PHE A 655 17.39 17.95 -6.68
C PHE A 655 18.51 18.28 -7.64
N GLU A 656 19.74 18.19 -7.15
CA GLU A 656 20.94 18.32 -7.96
C GLU A 656 21.77 17.04 -7.81
N GLU A 657 22.06 16.39 -8.92
CA GLU A 657 22.86 15.17 -8.95
C GLU A 657 24.35 15.51 -8.87
N TYR A 658 25.10 14.70 -8.12
CA TYR A 658 26.54 14.79 -7.97
C TYR A 658 27.20 13.46 -8.37
N ASP A 659 28.36 13.54 -9.04
CA ASP A 659 29.14 12.38 -9.42
C ASP A 659 30.64 12.68 -9.29
N LEU A 660 31.48 11.64 -9.30
CA LEU A 660 32.94 11.80 -9.26
C LEU A 660 33.45 12.37 -10.59
N GLY A 661 34.37 13.34 -10.52
CA GLY A 661 35.00 13.94 -11.69
C GLY A 661 35.92 12.97 -12.46
N SER A 662 36.28 13.31 -13.71
CA SER A 662 37.26 12.56 -14.50
C SER A 662 38.69 13.08 -14.26
N ASN A 663 39.63 12.18 -13.93
CA ASN A 663 41.09 12.36 -13.75
C ASN A 663 41.55 13.61 -12.99
N GLY A 664 42.09 13.40 -11.78
CA GLY A 664 42.75 14.41 -10.92
C GLY A 664 42.00 14.74 -9.64
N ASP A 665 40.66 14.63 -9.66
CA ASP A 665 39.75 14.92 -8.53
C ASP A 665 38.85 13.71 -8.21
N ALA A 666 39.35 12.49 -8.41
CA ALA A 666 38.60 11.23 -8.37
C ALA A 666 38.00 10.83 -7.00
N HIS A 667 38.16 11.69 -5.99
CA HIS A 667 37.69 11.51 -4.63
C HIS A 667 36.65 12.56 -4.20
N LYS A 668 36.37 13.56 -5.04
CA LYS A 668 35.38 14.61 -4.75
C LYS A 668 34.18 14.51 -5.67
N LEU A 669 33.02 14.79 -5.10
CA LEU A 669 31.77 14.90 -5.83
C LEU A 669 31.67 16.28 -6.47
N HIS A 670 31.27 16.31 -7.74
CA HIS A 670 30.95 17.53 -8.48
C HIS A 670 29.53 17.45 -8.99
N SER A 671 28.86 18.60 -9.04
CA SER A 671 27.54 18.68 -9.68
C SER A 671 27.64 18.26 -11.14
N VAL A 672 26.74 17.38 -11.55
CA VAL A 672 26.55 16.97 -12.96
C VAL A 672 25.28 17.57 -13.54
N LYS A 673 24.91 18.78 -13.08
CA LYS A 673 23.76 19.53 -13.54
C LYS A 673 23.65 19.55 -15.07
N GLY A 674 22.47 19.19 -15.57
CA GLY A 674 22.19 19.06 -16.99
C GLY A 674 22.31 17.63 -17.53
N ARG A 675 22.88 16.68 -16.76
CA ARG A 675 22.84 15.26 -17.09
C ARG A 675 21.38 14.75 -17.07
N PRO A 676 20.89 14.12 -18.15
CA PRO A 676 19.60 13.45 -18.13
C PRO A 676 19.53 12.34 -17.06
N TYR A 677 18.38 12.20 -16.41
CA TYR A 677 18.16 11.12 -15.47
C TYR A 677 18.33 9.76 -16.15
N GLY A 678 18.92 8.82 -15.40
CA GLY A 678 19.19 7.47 -15.87
C GLY A 678 20.52 7.30 -16.61
N GLU A 679 21.38 8.31 -16.67
CA GLU A 679 22.74 8.18 -17.21
C GLU A 679 23.83 7.89 -16.17
N ASN A 680 23.43 7.55 -14.93
CA ASN A 680 24.36 7.16 -13.86
C ASN A 680 25.19 5.93 -14.25
N LYS A 681 26.50 6.00 -14.03
CA LYS A 681 27.45 4.93 -14.37
C LYS A 681 27.63 3.89 -13.26
N ALA A 682 27.48 4.27 -12.01
CA ALA A 682 27.54 3.38 -10.86
C ALA A 682 26.14 2.91 -10.42
N ASN A 683 26.09 1.83 -9.64
CA ASN A 683 24.86 1.32 -9.02
C ASN A 683 24.37 2.18 -7.85
N VAL A 684 24.87 3.41 -7.72
CA VAL A 684 24.47 4.39 -6.71
C VAL A 684 24.35 5.76 -7.39
N VAL A 685 23.31 6.50 -7.04
CA VAL A 685 23.13 7.92 -7.38
C VAL A 685 23.29 8.74 -6.12
N VAL A 686 24.10 9.79 -6.19
CA VAL A 686 24.29 10.74 -5.09
C VAL A 686 23.78 12.09 -5.54
N GLY A 687 23.14 12.83 -4.64
CA GLY A 687 22.74 14.21 -4.92
C GLY A 687 22.47 15.01 -3.66
N VAL A 688 22.21 16.29 -3.85
CA VAL A 688 21.70 17.18 -2.81
C VAL A 688 20.23 17.43 -3.11
N ILE A 689 19.38 17.15 -2.12
CA ILE A 689 17.96 17.42 -2.19
C ILE A 689 17.60 18.58 -1.26
N LYS A 690 16.68 19.42 -1.71
CA LYS A 690 16.19 20.59 -0.97
C LYS A 690 14.67 20.66 -0.99
N ASN A 691 14.02 20.73 0.18
CA ASN A 691 12.56 20.81 0.29
C ASN A 691 12.13 22.08 1.02
N PHE A 692 11.24 22.85 0.41
CA PHE A 692 10.81 24.14 0.92
C PHE A 692 9.54 23.98 1.77
N THR A 693 9.70 24.12 3.09
CA THR A 693 8.59 23.95 4.05
C THR A 693 8.24 25.29 4.68
N ALA A 694 7.09 25.39 5.34
CA ALA A 694 6.72 26.60 6.08
C ALA A 694 7.72 26.93 7.22
N LYS A 695 8.31 25.90 7.85
CA LYS A 695 9.30 26.03 8.93
C LYS A 695 10.69 26.41 8.42
N HIS A 696 11.03 25.95 7.21
CA HIS A 696 12.28 26.25 6.51
C HIS A 696 11.98 26.77 5.11
N PRO A 697 11.57 28.05 4.96
CA PRO A 697 11.34 28.66 3.65
C PRO A 697 12.61 28.71 2.80
N GLU A 698 13.78 28.75 3.44
CA GLU A 698 15.08 28.63 2.78
C GLU A 698 15.35 27.22 2.26
N GLY A 699 14.58 26.22 2.68
CA GLY A 699 14.68 24.82 2.31
C GLY A 699 15.46 23.97 3.32
N VAL A 700 14.85 22.88 3.77
CA VAL A 700 15.57 21.77 4.42
C VAL A 700 16.52 21.20 3.38
N THR A 701 17.81 21.00 3.67
CA THR A 701 18.85 20.54 2.71
C THR A 701 19.49 19.26 3.22
N ARG A 702 19.68 18.26 2.36
CA ARG A 702 20.23 16.93 2.71
C ARG A 702 21.04 16.37 1.55
N VAL A 703 22.04 15.57 1.87
CA VAL A 703 22.68 14.70 0.88
C VAL A 703 21.87 13.41 0.80
N VAL A 704 21.55 12.94 -0.41
CA VAL A 704 20.81 11.69 -0.62
C VAL A 704 21.66 10.69 -1.40
N VAL A 705 21.63 9.44 -0.95
CA VAL A 705 22.26 8.28 -1.59
C VAL A 705 21.18 7.27 -1.96
N LEU A 706 21.08 6.95 -3.25
CA LEU A 706 20.04 6.09 -3.81
C LEU A 706 20.67 4.85 -4.45
N GLY A 707 20.32 3.66 -3.99
CA GLY A 707 20.79 2.40 -4.57
C GLY A 707 20.05 2.04 -5.87
N ASP A 708 20.78 1.91 -6.97
CA ASP A 708 20.26 1.51 -8.28
C ASP A 708 20.32 -0.02 -8.47
N GLY A 709 19.24 -0.69 -8.07
CA GLY A 709 19.09 -2.13 -8.24
C GLY A 709 18.84 -2.61 -9.67
N THR A 710 18.84 -1.73 -10.68
CA THR A 710 18.57 -2.13 -12.08
C THR A 710 19.74 -2.88 -12.72
N ARG A 711 20.96 -2.72 -12.20
CA ARG A 711 22.19 -3.42 -12.62
C ARG A 711 22.77 -4.20 -11.45
N GLU A 712 23.15 -5.46 -11.72
CA GLU A 712 23.78 -6.36 -10.73
C GLU A 712 23.10 -6.39 -9.34
N MET A 713 21.79 -6.09 -9.26
CA MET A 713 21.04 -5.93 -8.00
C MET A 713 21.69 -4.96 -6.99
N GLY A 714 22.38 -3.92 -7.46
CA GLY A 714 23.03 -2.95 -6.58
C GLY A 714 24.30 -3.49 -5.92
N ALA A 715 25.01 -4.40 -6.58
CA ALA A 715 26.30 -4.90 -6.12
C ALA A 715 27.29 -3.75 -5.85
N LEU A 716 28.04 -3.88 -4.75
CA LEU A 716 28.93 -2.86 -4.22
C LEU A 716 30.38 -3.20 -4.58
N ALA A 717 30.98 -2.36 -5.42
CA ALA A 717 32.41 -2.40 -5.72
C ALA A 717 33.05 -1.05 -5.40
N GLU A 718 34.34 -0.91 -5.73
CA GLU A 718 35.08 0.35 -5.59
C GLU A 718 34.33 1.59 -6.11
N PRO A 719 33.73 1.60 -7.32
CA PRO A 719 33.10 2.81 -7.85
C PRO A 719 31.89 3.26 -7.01
N GLU A 720 31.09 2.34 -6.49
CA GLU A 720 29.97 2.62 -5.60
C GLU A 720 30.48 3.11 -4.24
N CYS A 721 31.45 2.41 -3.65
CA CYS A 721 31.98 2.71 -2.33
C CYS A 721 32.64 4.10 -2.27
N ARG A 722 33.40 4.49 -3.31
CA ARG A 722 33.99 5.83 -3.41
C ARG A 722 32.93 6.94 -3.42
N ARG A 723 31.81 6.73 -4.12
CA ARG A 723 30.70 7.70 -4.16
C ARG A 723 30.00 7.83 -2.81
N ILE A 724 29.82 6.73 -2.09
CA ILE A 724 29.21 6.73 -0.75
C ILE A 724 30.12 7.47 0.24
N ILE A 725 31.42 7.21 0.24
CA ILE A 725 32.39 7.93 1.08
C ILE A 725 32.35 9.43 0.79
N ALA A 726 32.42 9.81 -0.49
CA ALA A 726 32.40 11.21 -0.89
C ALA A 726 31.03 11.88 -0.60
N ALA A 727 29.93 11.14 -0.56
CA ALA A 727 28.62 11.63 -0.15
C ALA A 727 28.60 11.98 1.35
N ILE A 728 29.20 11.12 2.20
CA ILE A 728 29.36 11.39 3.63
C ILE A 728 30.25 12.62 3.84
N ASP A 729 31.34 12.74 3.08
CA ASP A 729 32.22 13.92 3.12
C ASP A 729 31.46 15.20 2.70
N LEU A 730 30.60 15.12 1.68
CA LEU A 730 29.77 16.25 1.25
C LEU A 730 28.75 16.63 2.34
N ALA A 731 28.12 15.65 2.99
CA ALA A 731 27.16 15.89 4.08
C ALA A 731 27.84 16.59 5.27
N GLU A 732 29.05 16.14 5.64
CA GLU A 732 29.86 16.77 6.69
C GLU A 732 30.29 18.20 6.31
N GLN A 733 30.75 18.42 5.07
CA GLN A 733 31.14 19.74 4.57
C GLN A 733 29.97 20.74 4.57
N LEU A 734 28.78 20.29 4.20
CA LEU A 734 27.58 21.12 4.18
C LEU A 734 26.94 21.28 5.57
N GLY A 735 27.32 20.46 6.55
CA GLY A 735 26.70 20.44 7.88
C GLY A 735 25.24 19.99 7.86
N VAL A 736 24.89 19.05 6.97
CA VAL A 736 23.52 18.56 6.75
C VAL A 736 23.41 17.04 6.98
N PRO A 737 22.22 16.51 7.31
CA PRO A 737 22.04 15.07 7.41
C PRO A 737 22.12 14.39 6.05
N MET A 738 22.45 13.08 6.07
CA MET A 738 22.45 12.22 4.90
C MET A 738 21.22 11.30 4.93
N GLU A 739 20.57 11.14 3.77
CA GLU A 739 19.49 10.18 3.54
C GLU A 739 20.00 9.03 2.68
N TRP A 740 19.60 7.81 3.01
CA TRP A 740 19.99 6.64 2.25
C TRP A 740 18.77 5.76 1.94
N PHE A 741 18.53 5.54 0.66
CA PHE A 741 17.58 4.54 0.15
C PHE A 741 18.38 3.35 -0.42
N PRO A 742 18.85 2.44 0.44
CA PRO A 742 19.70 1.34 -0.01
C PRO A 742 18.90 0.24 -0.72
N VAL A 743 19.46 -0.22 -1.83
CA VAL A 743 19.10 -1.48 -2.51
C VAL A 743 20.41 -2.12 -2.94
N SER A 744 20.78 -3.23 -2.31
CA SER A 744 22.06 -3.89 -2.57
C SER A 744 22.03 -5.39 -2.30
N SER A 745 22.64 -6.15 -3.21
CA SER A 745 22.98 -7.56 -3.04
C SER A 745 24.31 -7.79 -2.29
N GLY A 746 24.91 -6.76 -1.71
CA GLY A 746 26.18 -6.82 -0.99
C GLY A 746 27.40 -6.56 -1.88
N ALA A 747 28.59 -6.91 -1.38
CA ALA A 747 29.84 -6.77 -2.12
C ALA A 747 29.78 -7.51 -3.46
N LYS A 748 30.35 -6.91 -4.50
CA LYS A 748 30.40 -7.51 -5.83
C LYS A 748 31.23 -8.79 -5.79
N ILE A 749 30.65 -9.87 -6.34
CA ILE A 749 31.30 -11.16 -6.53
C ILE A 749 31.38 -11.39 -8.03
N ALA A 750 32.59 -11.50 -8.56
CA ALA A 750 32.83 -11.81 -9.97
C ALA A 750 34.03 -12.76 -10.11
N MET A 751 34.24 -13.32 -11.29
CA MET A 751 35.39 -14.21 -11.52
C MET A 751 36.72 -13.45 -11.57
N ASP A 752 36.65 -12.15 -11.86
CA ASP A 752 37.78 -11.23 -12.00
C ASP A 752 37.94 -10.26 -10.82
N SER A 753 37.07 -10.35 -9.80
CA SER A 753 37.19 -9.55 -8.57
C SER A 753 36.61 -10.22 -7.31
N GLY A 754 37.21 -9.94 -6.15
CA GLY A 754 36.84 -10.60 -4.89
C GLY A 754 37.06 -9.72 -3.65
N THR A 755 38.13 -10.00 -2.90
CA THR A 755 38.38 -9.41 -1.56
C THR A 755 38.61 -7.91 -1.59
N GLU A 756 39.13 -7.37 -2.69
CA GLU A 756 39.28 -5.93 -2.89
C GLU A 756 37.93 -5.19 -2.80
N ASN A 757 36.83 -5.82 -3.23
CA ASN A 757 35.49 -5.24 -3.03
C ASN A 757 35.12 -5.21 -1.54
N LEU A 758 35.54 -6.20 -0.75
CA LEU A 758 35.32 -6.22 0.71
C LEU A 758 36.11 -5.11 1.41
N ASP A 759 37.35 -4.87 1.01
CA ASP A 759 38.18 -3.76 1.54
C ASP A 759 37.51 -2.41 1.30
N TRP A 760 36.96 -2.20 0.09
CA TRP A 760 36.18 -1.00 -0.21
C TRP A 760 34.91 -0.90 0.63
N THR A 761 34.23 -2.02 0.88
CA THR A 761 33.06 -1.98 1.76
C THR A 761 33.42 -1.68 3.22
N ALA A 762 34.61 -2.11 3.67
CA ALA A 762 35.14 -1.80 4.99
C ALA A 762 35.57 -0.33 5.10
N ALA A 763 36.07 0.27 4.01
CA ALA A 763 36.38 1.69 3.96
C ALA A 763 35.12 2.56 4.14
N VAL A 764 33.99 2.17 3.52
CA VAL A 764 32.69 2.81 3.75
C VAL A 764 32.26 2.66 5.21
N LEU A 765 32.36 1.45 5.77
CA LEU A 765 32.03 1.18 7.18
C LEU A 765 32.81 2.09 8.13
N ARG A 766 34.14 2.18 7.94
CA ARG A 766 35.01 3.09 8.71
C ARG A 766 34.51 4.53 8.64
N ARG A 767 34.18 5.00 7.43
CA ARG A 767 33.75 6.39 7.24
C ARG A 767 32.41 6.69 7.92
N ILE A 768 31.47 5.75 7.89
CA ILE A 768 30.19 5.85 8.61
C ILE A 768 30.44 5.97 10.11
N ILE A 769 31.29 5.10 10.68
CA ILE A 769 31.64 5.13 12.12
C ILE A 769 32.23 6.51 12.49
N GLU A 770 33.21 6.98 11.72
CA GLU A 770 33.85 8.28 11.95
C GLU A 770 32.87 9.45 11.85
N PHE A 771 31.86 9.38 10.98
CA PHE A 771 30.83 10.40 10.83
C PHE A 771 29.81 10.36 11.98
N THR A 772 29.25 9.19 12.29
CA THR A 772 28.19 9.06 13.29
C THR A 772 28.69 9.26 14.72
N GLN A 773 29.93 8.86 15.03
CA GLN A 773 30.56 9.16 16.33
C GLN A 773 30.81 10.66 16.54
N ARG A 774 30.98 11.43 15.46
CA ARG A 774 31.01 12.89 15.48
C ARG A 774 29.63 13.52 15.41
N SER A 775 28.59 12.75 15.75
CA SER A 775 27.19 13.18 15.75
C SER A 775 26.59 13.45 14.37
N GLY A 776 27.23 12.97 13.30
CA GLY A 776 26.66 12.95 11.95
C GLY A 776 25.40 12.07 11.90
N GLU A 777 24.39 12.54 11.18
CA GLU A 777 23.10 11.89 11.08
C GLU A 777 22.92 11.24 9.71
N ILE A 778 22.64 9.92 9.71
CA ILE A 778 22.30 9.15 8.52
C ILE A 778 20.93 8.51 8.73
N ASN A 779 19.95 8.92 7.93
CA ASN A 779 18.60 8.37 7.94
C ASN A 779 18.44 7.35 6.82
N VAL A 780 17.88 6.18 7.12
CA VAL A 780 17.82 5.04 6.21
C VAL A 780 16.37 4.63 5.93
N VAL A 781 16.01 4.53 4.66
CA VAL A 781 14.70 4.02 4.21
C VAL A 781 14.89 2.70 3.47
N VAL A 782 14.46 1.61 4.09
CA VAL A 782 14.60 0.25 3.53
C VAL A 782 13.31 -0.16 2.81
N ASP A 783 13.32 0.00 1.48
CA ASP A 783 12.24 -0.41 0.56
C ASP A 783 12.76 -1.38 -0.52
N GLY A 784 13.47 -2.41 -0.07
CA GLY A 784 14.07 -3.40 -0.95
C GLY A 784 15.06 -4.30 -0.21
N ILE A 785 15.90 -5.01 -0.98
CA ILE A 785 16.88 -5.95 -0.44
C ILE A 785 18.18 -5.25 -0.04
N ASN A 786 18.65 -5.53 1.17
CA ASN A 786 19.97 -5.15 1.68
C ASN A 786 20.68 -6.40 2.20
N VAL A 787 21.87 -6.69 1.67
CA VAL A 787 22.65 -7.89 2.02
C VAL A 787 24.07 -7.51 2.45
N GLY A 788 24.59 -8.24 3.44
CA GLY A 788 26.00 -8.20 3.83
C GLY A 788 26.42 -6.82 4.33
N ALA A 789 27.43 -6.21 3.69
CA ALA A 789 27.99 -4.92 4.06
C ALA A 789 26.92 -3.82 4.23
N GLN A 790 25.93 -3.76 3.34
CA GLN A 790 24.86 -2.76 3.44
C GLN A 790 24.07 -2.88 4.74
N SER A 791 23.82 -4.10 5.23
CA SER A 791 23.12 -4.31 6.50
C SER A 791 23.94 -3.82 7.70
N TYR A 792 25.26 -4.02 7.67
CA TYR A 792 26.17 -3.46 8.69
C TYR A 792 26.22 -1.93 8.63
N TRP A 793 26.24 -1.35 7.43
CA TRP A 793 26.20 0.11 7.25
C TRP A 793 24.93 0.73 7.81
N ASN A 794 23.77 0.10 7.55
CA ASN A 794 22.49 0.52 8.12
C ASN A 794 22.51 0.48 9.67
N SER A 795 23.23 -0.51 10.23
CA SER A 795 23.39 -0.65 11.68
C SER A 795 24.24 0.45 12.29
N GLU A 796 25.43 0.72 11.74
CA GLU A 796 26.30 1.82 12.18
C GLU A 796 25.69 3.21 11.94
N ALA A 797 24.76 3.32 10.99
CA ALA A 797 24.01 4.55 10.73
C ALA A 797 22.95 4.84 11.80
N THR A 798 22.25 3.82 12.32
CA THR A 798 20.96 4.04 13.03
C THR A 798 20.77 3.21 14.31
N MET A 799 21.46 2.09 14.49
CA MET A 799 21.08 1.07 15.47
C MET A 799 21.85 1.15 16.79
N LEU A 800 23.08 1.64 16.76
CA LEU A 800 23.95 1.69 17.93
C LEU A 800 23.60 2.85 18.87
N MET A 801 24.16 2.81 20.09
CA MET A 801 23.80 3.73 21.17
C MET A 801 24.03 5.20 20.84
N HIS A 802 25.06 5.52 20.04
CA HIS A 802 25.43 6.90 19.67
C HIS A 802 24.70 7.42 18.43
N CYS A 803 24.01 6.56 17.68
CA CYS A 803 23.39 6.92 16.42
C CYS A 803 22.21 7.90 16.64
N ARG A 804 22.19 9.01 15.88
CA ARG A 804 21.06 9.94 15.88
C ARG A 804 19.97 9.52 14.90
N GLY A 805 20.39 9.09 13.70
CA GLY A 805 19.50 8.83 12.58
C GLY A 805 18.48 7.71 12.81
N CYS A 806 17.48 7.67 11.94
CA CYS A 806 16.40 6.71 12.02
C CYS A 806 16.41 5.70 10.87
N LEU A 807 15.85 4.52 11.14
CA LEU A 807 15.54 3.53 10.11
C LEU A 807 14.03 3.36 9.96
N ILE A 808 13.55 3.54 8.74
CA ILE A 808 12.15 3.35 8.33
C ILE A 808 12.12 2.18 7.36
N MET A 809 11.23 1.21 7.60
CA MET A 809 11.16 -0.01 6.79
C MET A 809 9.75 -0.24 6.24
N THR A 810 9.67 -0.58 4.95
CA THR A 810 8.42 -0.98 4.29
C THR A 810 8.24 -2.50 4.36
N PRO A 811 7.06 -3.05 4.02
CA PRO A 811 6.85 -4.51 4.00
C PRO A 811 7.68 -5.22 2.92
N ARG A 812 8.25 -4.47 1.97
CA ARG A 812 9.16 -5.00 0.93
C ARG A 812 10.61 -5.00 1.37
N GLY A 813 10.93 -4.27 2.45
CA GLY A 813 12.28 -4.12 2.97
C GLY A 813 12.82 -5.42 3.57
N THR A 814 14.09 -5.72 3.31
CA THR A 814 14.83 -6.81 3.97
C THR A 814 16.24 -6.39 4.30
N MET A 815 16.71 -6.75 5.50
CA MET A 815 18.10 -6.58 5.93
C MET A 815 18.68 -7.94 6.30
N LEU A 816 19.66 -8.40 5.54
CA LEU A 816 20.20 -9.75 5.62
C LEU A 816 21.72 -9.72 5.72
N LEU A 817 22.28 -10.73 6.38
CA LEU A 817 23.71 -11.02 6.24
C LEU A 817 23.93 -11.97 5.05
N THR A 818 23.08 -12.98 4.93
CA THR A 818 23.12 -14.00 3.88
C THR A 818 21.70 -14.25 3.37
N GLY A 819 21.53 -14.32 2.04
CA GLY A 819 20.23 -14.60 1.43
C GLY A 819 19.75 -16.03 1.69
N LYS A 820 18.42 -16.23 1.71
CA LYS A 820 17.75 -17.51 2.02
C LYS A 820 18.35 -18.71 1.28
N ARG A 821 18.49 -18.62 -0.05
CA ARG A 821 19.01 -19.73 -0.87
C ARG A 821 20.46 -20.08 -0.51
N ALA A 822 21.28 -19.10 -0.18
CA ALA A 822 22.67 -19.34 0.19
C ALA A 822 22.77 -20.03 1.56
N LEU A 823 21.89 -19.68 2.52
CA LEU A 823 21.77 -20.39 3.79
C LEU A 823 21.34 -21.84 3.60
N ASP A 824 20.35 -22.10 2.74
CA ASP A 824 19.92 -23.48 2.45
C ASP A 824 21.08 -24.33 1.93
N TYR A 825 21.87 -23.80 0.98
CA TYR A 825 23.02 -24.50 0.42
C TYR A 825 24.14 -24.71 1.44
N SER A 826 24.32 -23.80 2.39
CA SER A 826 25.32 -23.95 3.46
C SER A 826 24.85 -24.85 4.62
N GLY A 827 23.62 -25.38 4.56
CA GLY A 827 23.01 -26.14 5.65
C GLY A 827 22.62 -25.27 6.86
N GLY A 828 22.51 -23.96 6.67
CA GLY A 828 22.06 -23.03 7.70
C GLY A 828 20.54 -23.08 7.90
N ILE A 829 20.08 -22.51 9.03
CA ILE A 829 18.65 -22.35 9.29
C ILE A 829 18.17 -21.12 8.52
N SER A 830 17.25 -21.32 7.59
CA SER A 830 16.61 -20.26 6.82
C SER A 830 15.11 -20.18 7.15
N ALA A 831 14.48 -19.06 6.76
CA ALA A 831 13.03 -18.93 6.75
C ALA A 831 12.46 -19.29 5.38
N GLU A 832 11.15 -19.15 5.22
CA GLU A 832 10.42 -19.44 3.99
C GLU A 832 10.90 -18.55 2.83
N ASP A 833 11.21 -17.29 3.14
CA ASP A 833 11.72 -16.29 2.24
C ASP A 833 12.72 -15.34 2.94
N ASN A 834 13.25 -14.36 2.19
CA ASN A 834 14.14 -13.33 2.73
C ASN A 834 13.44 -12.41 3.76
N LEU A 835 12.12 -12.19 3.64
CA LEU A 835 11.37 -11.37 4.58
C LEU A 835 11.26 -12.05 5.95
N GLY A 836 11.15 -13.38 5.98
CA GLY A 836 11.16 -14.15 7.23
C GLY A 836 12.50 -14.11 7.97
N ILE A 837 13.61 -13.78 7.30
CA ILE A 837 14.95 -13.71 7.89
C ILE A 837 15.30 -12.28 8.36
N GLY A 838 14.85 -11.26 7.64
CA GLY A 838 15.30 -9.88 7.85
C GLY A 838 14.28 -8.79 7.54
N GLY A 839 13.00 -9.14 7.42
CA GLY A 839 11.92 -8.18 7.24
C GLY A 839 11.52 -7.49 8.55
N PHE A 840 10.70 -6.44 8.42
CA PHE A 840 10.19 -5.67 9.56
C PHE A 840 9.46 -6.55 10.56
N GLU A 841 8.53 -7.36 10.08
CA GLU A 841 7.50 -7.94 10.93
C GLU A 841 8.03 -8.97 11.95
N ARG A 842 8.89 -9.89 11.50
CA ARG A 842 9.35 -11.01 12.32
C ARG A 842 10.64 -10.70 13.08
N ILE A 843 11.44 -9.75 12.58
CA ILE A 843 12.82 -9.55 13.02
C ILE A 843 13.09 -8.08 13.33
N MET A 844 13.10 -7.20 12.33
CA MET A 844 13.66 -5.84 12.45
C MET A 844 12.79 -4.89 13.27
N GLY A 845 11.47 -5.06 13.26
CA GLY A 845 10.54 -4.34 14.11
C GLY A 845 10.61 -4.83 15.56
N PRO A 846 10.39 -6.14 15.83
CA PRO A 846 10.46 -6.73 17.16
C PRO A 846 11.77 -6.47 17.91
N ASN A 847 12.93 -6.51 17.24
CA ASN A 847 14.22 -6.25 17.89
C ASN A 847 14.53 -4.74 18.05
N GLY A 848 13.75 -3.86 17.43
CA GLY A 848 13.92 -2.40 17.46
C GLY A 848 15.05 -1.85 16.58
N GLU A 849 15.49 -2.63 15.59
CA GLU A 849 16.43 -2.17 14.57
C GLU A 849 15.75 -1.25 13.54
N ALA A 850 14.60 -1.69 13.01
CA ALA A 850 13.66 -0.84 12.30
C ALA A 850 12.80 -0.07 13.29
N GLN A 851 12.97 1.23 13.29
CA GLN A 851 12.46 2.11 14.34
C GLN A 851 11.07 2.63 14.00
N TYR A 852 10.77 2.69 12.70
CA TYR A 852 9.49 3.04 12.14
C TYR A 852 9.06 2.03 11.08
N HIS A 853 7.75 1.75 11.07
CA HIS A 853 7.08 1.01 10.01
C HIS A 853 6.40 1.98 9.05
N ALA A 854 6.47 1.72 7.76
CA ALA A 854 5.68 2.38 6.75
C ALA A 854 4.97 1.33 5.89
N HIS A 855 3.74 1.58 5.47
CA HIS A 855 2.96 0.70 4.59
C HIS A 855 3.56 0.62 3.18
N ASP A 856 4.15 1.72 2.72
CA ASP A 856 4.80 1.85 1.42
C ASP A 856 5.91 2.91 1.46
N LEU A 857 6.56 3.13 0.32
CA LEU A 857 7.64 4.10 0.19
C LEU A 857 7.17 5.56 0.36
N ASP A 858 5.92 5.87 0.01
CA ASP A 858 5.35 7.22 0.15
C ASP A 858 5.23 7.58 1.63
N GLU A 859 4.63 6.68 2.42
CA GLU A 859 4.55 6.84 3.86
C GLU A 859 5.94 6.89 4.50
N ALA A 860 6.88 6.07 4.03
CA ALA A 860 8.24 6.10 4.56
C ALA A 860 8.89 7.48 4.37
N CYS A 861 8.69 8.10 3.21
CA CYS A 861 9.19 9.44 2.93
C CYS A 861 8.46 10.52 3.74
N ARG A 862 7.14 10.37 3.97
CA ARG A 862 6.39 11.26 4.87
C ARG A 862 6.85 11.16 6.32
N ILE A 863 7.12 9.95 6.82
CA ILE A 863 7.70 9.73 8.15
C ILE A 863 9.07 10.40 8.24
N LEU A 864 9.91 10.28 7.20
CA LEU A 864 11.21 10.94 7.14
C LEU A 864 11.10 12.47 7.18
N LEU A 865 10.18 13.07 6.41
CA LEU A 865 9.95 14.52 6.47
C LEU A 865 9.40 14.97 7.83
N ARG A 866 8.47 14.21 8.43
CA ARG A 866 8.00 14.45 9.80
C ARG A 866 9.12 14.33 10.83
N TYR A 867 10.05 13.39 10.65
CA TYR A 867 11.21 13.27 11.52
C TYR A 867 12.06 14.55 11.48
N TYR A 868 12.31 15.10 10.29
CA TYR A 868 13.02 16.38 10.14
C TYR A 868 12.29 17.59 10.72
N GLU A 869 10.96 17.58 10.82
CA GLU A 869 10.25 18.63 11.57
C GLU A 869 10.73 18.72 13.03
N HIS A 870 11.23 17.62 13.59
CA HIS A 870 11.72 17.54 14.97
C HIS A 870 13.24 17.63 15.07
N THR A 871 13.98 17.14 14.08
CA THR A 871 15.44 16.93 14.20
C THR A 871 16.30 17.82 13.30
N TYR A 872 15.74 18.42 12.24
CA TYR A 872 16.57 19.19 11.31
C TYR A 872 17.10 20.48 11.94
N VAL A 873 18.42 20.62 11.94
CA VAL A 873 19.13 21.84 12.32
C VAL A 873 19.63 22.50 11.04
N ALA A 874 19.17 23.71 10.75
CA ALA A 874 19.65 24.41 9.56
C ALA A 874 21.13 24.77 9.73
N PRO A 875 21.96 24.73 8.66
CA PRO A 875 23.37 25.09 8.75
C PRO A 875 23.56 26.46 9.42
N GLY A 876 24.39 26.50 10.48
CA GLY A 876 24.63 27.69 11.30
C GLY A 876 23.76 27.82 12.55
N GLU A 877 22.70 27.02 12.68
CA GLU A 877 21.88 26.93 13.90
C GLU A 877 22.41 25.85 14.85
N ARG A 878 22.04 25.92 16.13
CA ARG A 878 22.46 24.93 17.16
C ARG A 878 21.43 23.84 17.42
N HIS A 879 20.15 24.19 17.32
CA HIS A 879 19.03 23.31 17.61
C HIS A 879 17.92 23.54 16.57
N PRO A 880 17.00 22.58 16.37
CA PRO A 880 15.89 22.74 15.45
C PRO A 880 15.02 23.94 15.81
N ARG A 881 14.43 24.58 14.79
CA ARG A 881 13.58 25.77 14.99
C ARG A 881 12.33 25.46 15.79
N ARG A 882 11.84 26.45 16.54
CA ARG A 882 10.49 26.45 17.13
C ARG A 882 9.46 26.61 16.03
N ARG A 883 8.35 25.85 16.08
CA ARG A 883 7.20 26.06 15.20
C ARG A 883 6.18 27.01 15.83
N PRO A 884 5.34 27.70 15.02
CA PRO A 884 4.14 28.35 15.54
C PRO A 884 3.25 27.33 16.25
N CYS A 885 2.68 27.74 17.39
CA CYS A 885 1.82 26.89 18.22
C CYS A 885 0.59 27.69 18.62
N ALA A 886 -0.59 27.15 18.34
CA ALA A 886 -1.87 27.69 18.76
C ALA A 886 -2.31 27.16 20.14
N ASP A 887 -1.66 26.11 20.65
CA ASP A 887 -1.96 25.52 21.95
C ASP A 887 -1.38 26.36 23.10
N PRO A 888 -2.22 26.97 23.98
CA PRO A 888 -1.77 27.85 25.03
C PRO A 888 -0.72 27.21 25.96
N ARG A 889 0.26 28.02 26.38
CA ARG A 889 1.29 27.60 27.34
C ARG A 889 0.67 27.20 28.67
N GLU A 890 -0.31 27.97 29.13
CA GLU A 890 -0.97 27.83 30.43
C GLU A 890 -2.14 26.84 30.40
N ARG A 891 -2.31 26.06 29.32
CA ARG A 891 -3.39 25.07 29.21
C ARG A 891 -3.30 24.08 30.37
N ASN A 892 -4.39 24.00 31.14
CA ASN A 892 -4.51 23.07 32.24
C ASN A 892 -4.70 21.64 31.71
N VAL A 893 -3.65 20.82 31.81
CA VAL A 893 -3.65 19.43 31.35
C VAL A 893 -4.66 18.56 32.11
N CYS A 894 -4.99 18.91 33.35
CA CYS A 894 -5.95 18.17 34.18
C CYS A 894 -7.37 18.19 33.63
N LEU A 895 -7.73 19.15 32.77
CA LEU A 895 -9.05 19.24 32.14
C LEU A 895 -9.15 18.45 30.83
N THR A 896 -8.07 17.78 30.42
CA THR A 896 -8.05 16.95 29.21
C THR A 896 -8.91 15.70 29.45
N PRO A 897 -9.87 15.38 28.54
CA PRO A 897 -10.61 14.13 28.61
C PRO A 897 -9.69 12.92 28.60
N TYR A 898 -9.96 11.97 29.49
CA TYR A 898 -9.23 10.71 29.53
C TYR A 898 -9.95 9.68 28.62
N PRO A 899 -9.22 8.81 27.89
CA PRO A 899 -9.83 7.81 27.02
C PRO A 899 -10.87 6.94 27.76
N SER A 900 -12.06 6.76 27.17
CA SER A 900 -13.18 6.05 27.80
C SER A 900 -12.88 4.58 28.07
N GLY A 901 -13.32 4.06 29.22
CA GLY A 901 -13.25 2.62 29.56
C GLY A 901 -12.27 2.25 30.68
N GLU A 902 -11.53 3.21 31.23
CA GLU A 902 -10.45 2.94 32.21
C GLU A 902 -10.72 3.52 33.62
N GLY A 903 -11.95 4.00 33.85
CA GLY A 903 -12.43 4.50 35.13
C GLY A 903 -11.80 5.83 35.58
N PHE A 904 -11.33 6.64 34.63
CA PHE A 904 -11.01 8.06 34.80
C PHE A 904 -11.78 8.83 33.73
N ASP A 905 -12.27 10.03 34.07
CA ASP A 905 -12.98 10.90 33.12
C ASP A 905 -12.04 11.97 32.56
N LEU A 906 -11.14 12.46 33.41
CA LEU A 906 -10.16 13.50 33.09
C LEU A 906 -8.74 13.06 33.48
N VAL A 907 -7.72 13.60 32.81
CA VAL A 907 -6.30 13.38 33.19
C VAL A 907 -6.02 13.89 34.61
N GLY A 908 -6.75 14.91 35.08
CA GLY A 908 -6.66 15.39 36.46
C GLY A 908 -6.98 14.31 37.51
N ASP A 909 -7.86 13.37 37.16
CA ASP A 909 -8.30 12.29 38.05
C ASP A 909 -7.15 11.34 38.43
N LEU A 910 -6.06 11.36 37.67
CA LEU A 910 -4.85 10.60 37.96
C LEU A 910 -4.18 11.04 39.28
N TRP A 911 -4.34 12.31 39.63
CA TRP A 911 -3.68 12.95 40.78
C TRP A 911 -4.66 13.37 41.88
N ASP A 912 -5.97 13.20 41.65
CA ASP A 912 -7.02 13.44 42.62
C ASP A 912 -7.05 12.30 43.65
N ASP A 913 -6.89 12.64 44.94
CA ASP A 913 -6.84 11.63 46.00
C ASP A 913 -8.18 10.93 46.25
N ALA A 914 -9.32 11.50 45.86
CA ALA A 914 -10.62 10.84 45.97
C ALA A 914 -10.83 9.79 44.87
N LYS A 915 -10.35 10.07 43.65
CA LYS A 915 -10.47 9.17 42.50
C LYS A 915 -9.30 8.19 42.35
N ASN A 916 -8.09 8.58 42.78
CA ASN A 916 -6.89 7.75 42.78
C ASN A 916 -6.09 7.85 44.09
N PRO A 917 -6.60 7.32 45.21
CA PRO A 917 -5.96 7.43 46.52
C PRO A 917 -4.50 6.99 46.52
N GLY A 918 -3.58 7.91 46.85
CA GLY A 918 -2.15 7.63 46.92
C GLY A 918 -1.51 7.26 45.57
N ARG A 919 -2.17 7.62 44.45
CA ARG A 919 -1.70 7.40 43.07
C ARG A 919 -1.35 5.93 42.80
N LYS A 920 -2.22 5.02 43.24
CA LYS A 920 -2.00 3.57 43.16
C LYS A 920 -2.67 2.94 41.94
N LYS A 921 -3.74 3.54 41.44
CA LYS A 921 -4.46 3.04 40.27
C LYS A 921 -3.59 3.28 39.01
N PRO A 922 -3.31 2.23 38.21
CA PRO A 922 -2.56 2.35 36.97
C PRO A 922 -3.26 3.25 35.94
N PHE A 923 -2.47 3.87 35.06
CA PHE A 923 -2.96 4.76 34.00
C PHE A 923 -2.14 4.60 32.72
N ASP A 924 -2.70 5.05 31.60
CA ASP A 924 -2.07 5.03 30.30
C ASP A 924 -1.06 6.17 30.16
N VAL A 925 0.22 5.83 29.95
CA VAL A 925 1.22 6.89 29.78
C VAL A 925 0.99 7.69 28.50
N ARG A 926 0.47 7.11 27.41
CA ARG A 926 0.22 7.84 26.16
C ARG A 926 -0.87 8.89 26.33
N ALA A 927 -1.90 8.61 27.13
CA ALA A 927 -2.93 9.61 27.47
C ALA A 927 -2.31 10.81 28.21
N LEU A 928 -1.39 10.56 29.15
CA LEU A 928 -0.66 11.61 29.85
C LEU A 928 0.27 12.39 28.91
N LEU A 929 1.08 11.71 28.09
CA LEU A 929 1.97 12.38 27.13
C LEU A 929 1.17 13.25 26.15
N ALA A 930 0.04 12.75 25.64
CA ALA A 930 -0.85 13.50 24.73
C ALA A 930 -1.45 14.74 25.39
N SER A 931 -1.77 14.68 26.69
CA SER A 931 -2.28 15.84 27.43
C SER A 931 -1.23 16.95 27.58
N VAL A 932 0.05 16.58 27.65
CA VAL A 932 1.17 17.51 27.83
C VAL A 932 1.64 18.10 26.51
N ALA A 933 1.74 17.28 25.45
CA ALA A 933 2.17 17.70 24.12
C ALA A 933 1.23 18.75 23.50
N ASP A 934 1.72 19.45 22.48
CA ASP A 934 0.93 20.43 21.73
C ASP A 934 -0.22 19.76 20.97
N VAL A 935 -1.46 20.19 21.20
CA VAL A 935 -2.66 19.56 20.58
C VAL A 935 -2.74 19.77 19.06
N ASP A 936 -2.06 20.79 18.54
CA ASP A 936 -1.96 21.07 17.12
C ASP A 936 -0.81 20.30 16.45
N ALA A 937 -0.10 19.43 17.19
CA ALA A 937 1.00 18.60 16.71
C ALA A 937 0.71 17.11 16.92
N SER A 938 0.78 16.31 15.85
CA SER A 938 0.72 14.85 16.00
C SER A 938 2.10 14.31 16.38
N PRO A 939 2.23 13.54 17.48
CA PRO A 939 3.50 12.93 17.87
C PRO A 939 3.96 11.87 16.86
N LEU A 940 5.26 11.63 16.82
CA LEU A 940 5.91 10.57 16.06
C LEU A 940 6.53 9.57 17.04
N GLU A 941 5.92 8.39 17.18
CA GLU A 941 6.39 7.36 18.11
C GLU A 941 7.49 6.48 17.51
N ARG A 942 8.64 6.39 18.22
CA ARG A 942 9.81 5.61 17.82
C ARG A 942 9.84 4.26 18.55
N TRP A 943 10.06 3.18 17.79
CA TRP A 943 10.02 1.78 18.24
C TRP A 943 8.69 1.29 18.84
N PRO A 944 7.53 1.56 18.21
CA PRO A 944 6.24 1.08 18.73
C PRO A 944 6.13 -0.46 18.69
N SER A 945 6.84 -1.12 17.77
CA SER A 945 6.79 -2.58 17.57
C SER A 945 7.89 -3.37 18.29
N GLN A 946 8.76 -2.69 19.05
CA GLN A 946 9.87 -3.35 19.73
C GLN A 946 9.36 -4.17 20.93
N GLN A 947 9.59 -5.49 20.87
CA GLN A 947 9.19 -6.43 21.91
C GLN A 947 10.09 -6.32 23.14
N ASP A 948 9.53 -6.63 24.31
CA ASP A 948 10.18 -6.54 25.63
C ASP A 948 10.55 -5.09 26.05
N ALA A 949 10.06 -4.08 25.32
CA ALA A 949 10.32 -2.66 25.53
C ALA A 949 9.05 -1.80 25.50
N GLU A 950 7.87 -2.42 25.56
CA GLU A 950 6.56 -1.79 25.43
C GLU A 950 6.30 -0.77 26.55
N VAL A 951 6.89 -1.00 27.73
CA VAL A 951 6.79 -0.10 28.88
C VAL A 951 7.48 1.25 28.71
N ALA A 952 8.35 1.39 27.70
CA ALA A 952 9.01 2.65 27.37
C ALA A 952 8.43 3.24 26.09
N VAL A 953 7.74 4.37 26.20
CA VAL A 953 7.13 5.10 25.08
C VAL A 953 8.02 6.28 24.72
N ILE A 954 8.47 6.35 23.46
CA ILE A 954 9.37 7.41 22.98
C ILE A 954 8.68 8.18 21.86
N TRP A 955 8.41 9.47 22.08
CA TRP A 955 7.79 10.35 21.08
C TRP A 955 8.74 11.48 20.70
N ASP A 956 8.88 11.72 19.40
CA ASP A 956 9.27 13.03 18.90
C ASP A 956 7.98 13.86 18.74
N THR A 957 7.91 14.98 19.46
CA THR A 957 6.72 15.84 19.50
C THR A 957 7.10 17.29 19.74
N HIS A 958 6.12 18.18 19.89
CA HIS A 958 6.32 19.58 20.23
C HIS A 958 5.71 19.93 21.59
N LEU A 959 6.38 20.83 22.31
CA LEU A 959 5.93 21.39 23.57
C LEU A 959 6.15 22.91 23.57
N GLY A 960 5.05 23.67 23.53
CA GLY A 960 5.08 25.11 23.31
C GLY A 960 5.66 25.50 21.94
N GLY A 961 5.57 24.63 20.94
CA GLY A 961 6.20 24.77 19.62
C GLY A 961 7.67 24.36 19.56
N TRP A 962 8.31 24.02 20.68
CA TRP A 962 9.68 23.49 20.67
C TRP A 962 9.67 21.99 20.37
N PRO A 963 10.46 21.49 19.41
CA PRO A 963 10.60 20.06 19.20
C PRO A 963 11.32 19.42 20.38
N VAL A 964 10.80 18.29 20.88
CA VAL A 964 11.32 17.57 22.04
C VAL A 964 11.29 16.06 21.82
N CYS A 965 12.26 15.36 22.38
CA CYS A 965 12.19 13.92 22.58
C CYS A 965 11.52 13.65 23.93
N MET A 966 10.28 13.17 23.92
CA MET A 966 9.51 12.86 25.10
C MET A 966 9.57 11.36 25.42
N VAL A 967 9.92 11.02 26.66
CA VAL A 967 10.03 9.66 27.18
C VAL A 967 8.95 9.45 28.23
N GLY A 968 8.05 8.50 28.00
CA GLY A 968 7.06 8.06 28.98
C GLY A 968 7.32 6.64 29.45
N ILE A 969 7.09 6.38 30.73
CA ILE A 969 7.13 5.03 31.31
C ILE A 969 5.71 4.58 31.64
N GLU A 970 5.31 3.45 31.05
CA GLU A 970 3.96 2.89 31.19
C GLU A 970 3.63 2.57 32.64
N SER A 971 2.46 3.01 33.11
CA SER A 971 1.99 2.69 34.46
C SER A 971 1.10 1.46 34.50
N LYS A 972 0.46 1.08 33.38
CA LYS A 972 -0.32 -0.15 33.29
C LYS A 972 0.57 -1.39 33.26
N PRO A 973 0.18 -2.47 33.95
CA PRO A 973 0.70 -3.78 33.63
C PRO A 973 0.36 -4.14 32.19
N LEU A 974 1.35 -4.53 31.39
CA LEU A 974 1.15 -4.95 30.00
C LEU A 974 1.29 -6.47 29.88
N PRO A 975 0.45 -7.13 29.05
CA PRO A 975 0.63 -8.55 28.76
C PRO A 975 1.94 -8.78 28.00
N ARG A 976 2.64 -9.88 28.30
CA ARG A 976 3.80 -10.32 27.53
C ARG A 976 3.35 -10.98 26.23
N ILE A 977 4.13 -10.79 25.18
CA ILE A 977 3.88 -11.39 23.86
C ILE A 977 4.92 -12.49 23.64
N GLY A 978 4.45 -13.73 23.48
CA GLY A 978 5.31 -14.90 23.27
C GLY A 978 5.91 -15.44 24.57
N TYR A 979 6.92 -16.31 24.42
CA TYR A 979 7.40 -17.16 25.50
C TYR A 979 7.77 -16.41 26.79
N VAL A 980 7.07 -16.75 27.88
CA VAL A 980 7.32 -16.26 29.24
C VAL A 980 8.13 -17.31 30.02
N PRO A 981 9.40 -17.02 30.38
CA PRO A 981 10.19 -17.92 31.22
C PRO A 981 9.65 -18.02 32.64
N SER A 982 9.80 -19.17 33.28
CA SER A 982 9.33 -19.40 34.66
C SER A 982 10.11 -18.60 35.73
N ASP A 983 11.28 -18.08 35.39
CA ASP A 983 12.13 -17.25 36.24
C ASP A 983 12.05 -15.74 35.91
N GLY A 984 11.06 -15.37 35.10
CA GLY A 984 10.71 -14.00 34.76
C GLY A 984 9.32 -13.59 35.28
N PRO A 985 8.94 -12.31 35.14
CA PRO A 985 7.61 -11.86 35.50
C PRO A 985 6.55 -12.34 34.50
N ASP A 986 5.35 -12.67 35.00
CA ASP A 986 4.20 -13.12 34.19
C ASP A 986 3.63 -12.02 33.28
N SER A 987 3.86 -10.75 33.63
CA SER A 987 3.45 -9.56 32.87
C SER A 987 4.50 -8.46 33.01
N TRP A 988 4.53 -7.49 32.09
CA TRP A 988 5.36 -6.31 32.27
C TRP A 988 4.75 -5.43 33.35
N SER A 989 5.40 -5.34 34.50
CA SER A 989 4.92 -4.53 35.62
C SER A 989 5.03 -3.04 35.32
N GLY A 990 4.00 -2.29 35.70
CA GLY A 990 3.94 -0.84 35.50
C GLY A 990 5.02 -0.09 36.28
N GLY A 991 5.58 0.94 35.65
CA GLY A 991 6.62 1.80 36.20
C GLY A 991 8.01 1.15 36.32
N THR A 992 8.18 -0.08 35.82
CA THR A 992 9.43 -0.84 35.91
C THR A 992 10.20 -0.80 34.60
N LEU A 993 11.52 -0.61 34.66
CA LEU A 993 12.40 -0.70 33.49
C LEU A 993 12.97 -2.11 33.34
N PHE A 994 12.67 -2.72 32.18
CA PHE A 994 13.19 -4.01 31.73
C PHE A 994 14.42 -3.83 30.82
N PRO A 995 15.16 -4.91 30.47
CA PRO A 995 16.47 -4.76 29.83
C PRO A 995 16.38 -4.04 28.48
N VAL A 996 15.46 -4.46 27.62
CA VAL A 996 15.27 -3.88 26.28
C VAL A 996 14.64 -2.49 26.38
N ALA A 997 13.70 -2.27 27.30
CA ALA A 997 13.17 -0.94 27.61
C ALA A 997 14.27 0.05 28.05
N SER A 998 15.22 -0.41 28.88
CA SER A 998 16.33 0.41 29.36
C SER A 998 17.27 0.80 28.21
N LYS A 999 17.57 -0.16 27.31
CA LYS A 999 18.30 0.09 26.06
C LYS A 999 17.57 1.12 25.19
N LYS A 1000 16.25 0.98 25.01
CA LYS A 1000 15.40 1.90 24.23
C LYS A 1000 15.45 3.33 24.78
N VAL A 1001 15.32 3.50 26.10
CA VAL A 1001 15.42 4.81 26.77
C VAL A 1001 16.80 5.42 26.59
N ALA A 1002 17.89 4.66 26.80
CA ALA A 1002 19.25 5.15 26.62
C ALA A 1002 19.50 5.62 25.17
N ARG A 1003 19.05 4.84 24.17
CA ARG A 1003 19.14 5.21 22.74
C ARG A 1003 18.36 6.49 22.44
N ALA A 1004 17.16 6.66 22.98
CA ALA A 1004 16.36 7.86 22.78
C ALA A 1004 17.09 9.12 23.30
N ILE A 1005 17.63 9.05 24.51
CA ILE A 1005 18.38 10.16 25.13
C ILE A 1005 19.63 10.49 24.31
N ASN A 1006 20.42 9.49 23.90
CA ASN A 1006 21.60 9.72 23.07
C ASN A 1006 21.25 10.35 21.71
N ALA A 1007 20.17 9.89 21.06
CA ALA A 1007 19.75 10.43 19.76
C ALA A 1007 19.24 11.88 19.84
N ALA A 1008 18.73 12.31 20.99
CA ALA A 1008 18.30 13.70 21.22
C ALA A 1008 19.47 14.62 21.64
N SER A 1009 20.51 14.07 22.27
CA SER A 1009 21.66 14.81 22.78
C SER A 1009 22.32 15.67 21.70
N GLY A 1010 22.47 16.96 21.97
CA GLY A 1010 23.07 17.96 21.09
C GLY A 1010 22.24 18.25 19.84
N ASN A 1011 20.95 17.95 19.87
CA ASN A 1011 19.98 18.21 18.81
C ASN A 1011 18.72 18.88 19.38
N ARG A 1012 17.96 18.18 20.22
CA ARG A 1012 16.71 18.69 20.81
C ARG A 1012 16.61 18.35 22.30
N PRO A 1013 15.84 19.13 23.09
CA PRO A 1013 15.59 18.81 24.49
C PRO A 1013 14.99 17.42 24.68
N ALA A 1014 15.32 16.78 25.81
CA ALA A 1014 14.71 15.53 26.23
C ALA A 1014 13.83 15.75 27.47
N VAL A 1015 12.60 15.23 27.45
CA VAL A 1015 11.63 15.35 28.54
C VAL A 1015 11.20 13.95 28.99
N VAL A 1016 11.56 13.57 30.20
CA VAL A 1016 11.19 12.28 30.79
C VAL A 1016 10.02 12.47 31.75
N ILE A 1017 8.86 11.93 31.40
CA ILE A 1017 7.68 11.86 32.25
C ILE A 1017 7.76 10.58 33.07
N ALA A 1018 8.17 10.74 34.33
CA ALA A 1018 8.63 9.66 35.17
C ALA A 1018 7.54 9.15 36.11
N ASN A 1019 7.18 7.89 35.93
CA ASN A 1019 6.55 7.03 36.94
C ASN A 1019 7.44 5.79 37.09
N LEU A 1020 8.46 5.87 37.94
CA LEU A 1020 9.53 4.89 38.01
C LEU A 1020 9.57 4.22 39.38
N SER A 1021 9.18 2.95 39.42
CA SER A 1021 9.27 2.06 40.59
C SER A 1021 10.66 1.46 40.75
N GLY A 1022 11.43 1.34 39.66
CA GLY A 1022 12.79 0.84 39.66
C GLY A 1022 13.14 0.05 38.38
N PHE A 1023 14.23 -0.73 38.48
CA PHE A 1023 14.60 -1.71 37.47
C PHE A 1023 14.11 -3.10 37.87
N ASP A 1024 13.79 -3.95 36.90
CA ASP A 1024 13.44 -5.33 37.18
C ASP A 1024 14.66 -6.13 37.64
N GLY A 1025 14.53 -6.79 38.80
CA GLY A 1025 15.60 -7.57 39.42
C GLY A 1025 15.46 -9.08 39.25
N SER A 1026 14.56 -9.55 38.38
CA SER A 1026 14.34 -10.99 38.19
C SER A 1026 15.57 -11.69 37.61
N PRO A 1027 15.75 -13.01 37.86
CA PRO A 1027 16.79 -13.80 37.21
C PRO A 1027 16.78 -13.68 35.68
N GLU A 1028 15.60 -13.59 35.04
CA GLU A 1028 15.49 -13.35 33.60
C GLU A 1028 16.16 -12.03 33.20
N SER A 1029 15.76 -10.91 33.82
CA SER A 1029 16.26 -9.59 33.45
C SER A 1029 17.76 -9.44 33.69
N LEU A 1030 18.27 -9.97 34.81
CA LEU A 1030 19.71 -9.96 35.09
C LEU A 1030 20.49 -10.80 34.06
N ARG A 1031 19.96 -11.96 33.66
CA ARG A 1031 20.54 -12.79 32.59
C ARG A 1031 20.52 -12.09 31.23
N ARG A 1032 19.50 -11.25 30.99
CA ARG A 1032 19.35 -10.40 29.80
C ARG A 1032 20.06 -9.04 29.92
N LEU A 1033 21.10 -8.96 30.75
CA LEU A 1033 22.00 -7.80 30.85
C LEU A 1033 21.34 -6.51 31.35
N GLN A 1034 20.35 -6.60 32.25
CA GLN A 1034 19.69 -5.43 32.85
C GLN A 1034 20.69 -4.42 33.45
N LEU A 1035 21.78 -4.90 34.06
CA LEU A 1035 22.79 -4.01 34.67
C LEU A 1035 23.52 -3.17 33.63
N GLU A 1036 23.86 -3.75 32.47
CA GLU A 1036 24.50 -3.02 31.37
C GLU A 1036 23.54 -2.01 30.77
N TYR A 1037 22.32 -2.43 30.39
CA TYR A 1037 21.35 -1.51 29.79
C TYR A 1037 20.81 -0.46 30.76
N GLY A 1038 20.80 -0.74 32.07
CA GLY A 1038 20.53 0.26 33.10
C GLY A 1038 21.65 1.29 33.20
N ALA A 1039 22.91 0.84 33.23
CA ALA A 1039 24.08 1.73 33.26
C ALA A 1039 24.16 2.64 32.02
N GLU A 1040 23.69 2.15 30.88
CA GLU A 1040 23.58 2.92 29.64
C GLU A 1040 22.70 4.17 29.75
N ILE A 1041 21.64 4.14 30.55
CA ILE A 1041 20.83 5.32 30.83
C ILE A 1041 21.67 6.36 31.57
N GLY A 1042 22.38 5.94 32.63
CA GLY A 1042 23.25 6.83 33.40
C GLY A 1042 24.33 7.46 32.52
N ARG A 1043 24.96 6.66 31.64
CA ARG A 1043 25.93 7.15 30.65
C ARG A 1043 25.32 8.16 29.67
N ALA A 1044 24.12 7.89 29.16
CA ALA A 1044 23.41 8.79 28.25
C ALA A 1044 23.07 10.12 28.93
N VAL A 1045 22.62 10.09 30.19
CA VAL A 1045 22.32 11.30 30.99
C VAL A 1045 23.58 12.12 31.26
N VAL A 1046 24.69 11.50 31.68
CA VAL A 1046 25.97 12.18 31.92
C VAL A 1046 26.49 12.86 30.65
N ASN A 1047 26.41 12.17 29.51
CA ASN A 1047 26.92 12.67 28.23
C ASN A 1047 25.93 13.58 27.49
N PHE A 1048 24.73 13.78 28.02
CA PHE A 1048 23.70 14.56 27.35
C PHE A 1048 24.11 16.03 27.21
N ARG A 1049 24.06 16.54 25.98
CA ARG A 1049 24.23 17.96 25.64
C ARG A 1049 22.85 18.49 25.31
N GLY A 1050 22.43 19.61 25.88
CA GLY A 1050 21.05 20.09 25.77
C GLY A 1050 20.32 20.16 27.10
N PRO A 1051 19.10 20.73 27.09
CA PRO A 1051 18.17 20.67 28.22
C PRO A 1051 17.61 19.25 28.38
N LEU A 1052 17.79 18.69 29.58
CA LEU A 1052 17.18 17.42 29.99
C LEU A 1052 16.22 17.70 31.15
N VAL A 1053 14.92 17.48 30.95
CA VAL A 1053 13.89 17.70 31.97
C VAL A 1053 13.35 16.36 32.43
N PHE A 1054 13.34 16.12 33.73
CA PHE A 1054 12.80 14.91 34.34
C PHE A 1054 11.66 15.30 35.30
N CYS A 1055 10.46 14.84 35.02
CA CYS A 1055 9.24 15.24 35.74
C CYS A 1055 8.59 14.03 36.40
N VAL A 1056 8.61 13.98 37.73
CA VAL A 1056 8.01 12.90 38.53
C VAL A 1056 6.50 13.13 38.68
N VAL A 1057 5.69 12.26 38.06
CA VAL A 1057 4.22 12.40 38.04
C VAL A 1057 3.50 11.58 39.10
N ALA A 1058 4.11 10.50 39.59
CA ALA A 1058 3.52 9.66 40.64
C ALA A 1058 4.59 9.17 41.63
N ARG A 1059 5.45 8.24 41.20
CA ARG A 1059 6.45 7.60 42.07
C ARG A 1059 7.84 7.66 41.45
N TYR A 1060 8.84 7.80 42.31
CA TYR A 1060 10.24 7.76 41.96
C TYR A 1060 11.04 7.05 43.06
N HIS A 1061 11.37 5.77 42.82
CA HIS A 1061 12.00 4.90 43.80
C HIS A 1061 13.35 4.30 43.35
N GLY A 1062 14.21 3.97 44.32
CA GLY A 1062 15.28 2.97 44.21
C GLY A 1062 16.28 3.15 43.07
N GLY A 1063 16.60 2.05 42.38
CA GLY A 1063 17.68 1.98 41.38
C GLY A 1063 17.49 2.90 40.17
N ALA A 1064 16.27 3.27 39.82
CA ALA A 1064 16.03 4.27 38.76
C ALA A 1064 16.47 5.68 39.17
N TYR A 1065 16.58 5.95 40.49
CA TYR A 1065 17.06 7.24 40.99
C TYR A 1065 18.50 7.51 40.56
N VAL A 1066 19.38 6.50 40.62
CA VAL A 1066 20.81 6.70 40.37
C VAL A 1066 21.10 7.13 38.94
N VAL A 1067 20.32 6.65 37.96
CA VAL A 1067 20.53 6.91 36.53
C VAL A 1067 19.85 8.19 36.03
N PHE A 1068 18.96 8.78 36.82
CA PHE A 1068 18.27 10.05 36.54
C PHE A 1068 18.51 11.09 37.64
N SER A 1069 19.59 10.95 38.39
CA SER A 1069 19.96 11.92 39.41
C SER A 1069 20.45 13.20 38.74
N LYS A 1070 19.96 14.35 39.21
CA LYS A 1070 20.46 15.67 38.82
C LYS A 1070 21.98 15.81 38.96
N THR A 1071 22.58 15.09 39.90
CA THR A 1071 24.03 15.08 40.12
C THR A 1071 24.81 14.58 38.89
N LEU A 1072 24.19 13.78 38.02
CA LEU A 1072 24.84 13.26 36.81
C LEU A 1072 25.08 14.32 35.75
N ASN A 1073 24.20 15.32 35.64
CA ASN A 1073 24.30 16.34 34.62
C ASN A 1073 23.78 17.70 35.11
N PRO A 1074 24.60 18.76 35.15
CA PRO A 1074 24.19 20.07 35.62
C PRO A 1074 23.15 20.77 34.73
N SER A 1075 22.97 20.35 33.47
CA SER A 1075 21.89 20.86 32.60
C SER A 1075 20.54 20.19 32.89
N MET A 1076 20.53 19.13 33.70
CA MET A 1076 19.30 18.41 34.05
C MET A 1076 18.45 19.23 35.02
N LYS A 1077 17.14 19.30 34.72
CA LYS A 1077 16.12 19.90 35.58
C LYS A 1077 15.17 18.83 36.08
N VAL A 1078 15.03 18.73 37.40
CA VAL A 1078 14.20 17.71 38.04
C VAL A 1078 13.00 18.36 38.72
N LEU A 1079 11.82 18.09 38.17
CA LEU A 1079 10.52 18.58 38.66
C LEU A 1079 9.74 17.41 39.28
N ALA A 1080 8.88 17.70 40.25
CA ALA A 1080 7.92 16.72 40.76
C ALA A 1080 6.55 17.37 40.93
N LEU A 1081 5.49 16.61 40.62
CA LEU A 1081 4.13 17.09 40.90
C LEU A 1081 3.84 17.08 42.40
N THR A 1082 3.08 18.06 42.89
CA THR A 1082 2.55 18.06 44.26
C THR A 1082 1.88 16.71 44.52
N GLY A 1083 2.14 16.07 45.66
CA GLY A 1083 1.59 14.75 46.02
C GLY A 1083 2.33 13.52 45.44
N SER A 1084 3.40 13.71 44.67
CA SER A 1084 4.28 12.61 44.24
C SER A 1084 5.17 12.08 45.38
N TYR A 1085 5.71 10.87 45.21
CA TYR A 1085 6.60 10.21 46.19
C TYR A 1085 8.02 10.05 45.65
N ALA A 1086 9.03 10.30 46.50
CA ALA A 1086 10.44 10.12 46.18
C ALA A 1086 11.19 9.49 47.36
N SER A 1087 11.62 8.23 47.22
CA SER A 1087 12.26 7.48 48.31
C SER A 1087 13.24 6.41 47.80
N VAL A 1088 14.11 5.90 48.68
CA VAL A 1088 15.04 4.80 48.34
C VAL A 1088 14.30 3.49 48.07
N ILE A 1089 13.23 3.23 48.82
CA ILE A 1089 12.36 2.06 48.66
C ILE A 1089 10.93 2.46 49.08
N GLY A 1090 9.90 1.79 48.57
CA GLY A 1090 8.53 2.07 49.01
C GLY A 1090 8.29 1.72 50.48
N GLY A 1091 7.35 2.39 51.15
CA GLY A 1091 7.07 2.19 52.57
C GLY A 1091 6.72 0.76 52.96
N ALA A 1092 5.93 0.04 52.15
CA ALA A 1092 5.57 -1.35 52.45
C ALA A 1092 6.77 -2.31 52.45
N PRO A 1093 7.63 -2.34 51.40
CA PRO A 1093 8.90 -3.07 51.48
C PRO A 1093 9.85 -2.58 52.58
N ALA A 1094 9.88 -1.27 52.88
CA ALA A 1094 10.67 -0.75 53.99
C ALA A 1094 10.24 -1.38 55.33
N ALA A 1095 8.94 -1.39 55.62
CA ALA A 1095 8.39 -1.97 56.84
C ALA A 1095 8.61 -3.50 56.92
N ALA A 1096 8.51 -4.19 55.78
CA ALA A 1096 8.63 -5.65 55.73
C ALA A 1096 10.07 -6.17 55.77
N VAL A 1097 11.02 -5.47 55.13
CA VAL A 1097 12.38 -5.97 54.89
C VAL A 1097 13.45 -5.17 55.63
N VAL A 1098 13.30 -3.85 55.74
CA VAL A 1098 14.29 -2.97 56.39
C VAL A 1098 14.02 -2.82 57.88
N PHE A 1099 12.74 -2.75 58.27
CA PHE A 1099 12.30 -2.58 59.67
C PHE A 1099 11.46 -3.75 60.23
N PRO A 1100 11.78 -5.04 59.96
CA PRO A 1100 10.95 -6.16 60.40
C PRO A 1100 10.90 -6.29 61.93
N GLU A 1101 12.02 -6.01 62.61
CA GLU A 1101 12.09 -6.08 64.08
C GLU A 1101 11.28 -4.97 64.75
N GLU A 1102 11.22 -3.77 64.16
CA GLU A 1102 10.40 -2.68 64.67
C GLU A 1102 8.91 -2.98 64.51
N ALA A 1103 8.51 -3.52 63.35
CA ALA A 1103 7.14 -3.98 63.11
C ALA A 1103 6.73 -5.10 64.07
N ARG A 1104 7.63 -6.07 64.28
CA ARG A 1104 7.44 -7.17 65.22
C ARG A 1104 7.32 -6.70 66.67
N ALA A 1105 8.22 -5.82 67.10
CA ALA A 1105 8.19 -5.25 68.45
C ALA A 1105 6.92 -4.41 68.69
N ALA A 1106 6.45 -3.68 67.67
CA ALA A 1106 5.20 -2.95 67.73
C ALA A 1106 3.98 -3.90 67.82
N ALA A 1107 3.99 -5.01 67.09
CA ALA A 1107 2.93 -6.02 67.14
C ALA A 1107 2.86 -6.73 68.51
N LEU A 1108 4.00 -7.08 69.10
CA LEU A 1108 4.08 -7.68 70.45
C LEU A 1108 3.61 -6.73 71.56
N LYS A 1109 3.65 -5.42 71.32
CA LYS A 1109 3.15 -4.39 72.24
C LYS A 1109 1.66 -4.09 72.04
N ASP A 1110 1.00 -4.67 71.04
CA ASP A 1110 -0.42 -4.45 70.80
C ASP A 1110 -1.26 -5.10 71.92
N PRO A 1111 -2.20 -4.36 72.54
CA PRO A 1111 -3.02 -4.89 73.63
C PRO A 1111 -3.76 -6.19 73.28
N ARG A 1112 -4.15 -6.39 72.01
CA ARG A 1112 -4.85 -7.63 71.55
C ARG A 1112 -3.92 -8.84 71.60
N VAL A 1113 -2.66 -8.67 71.19
CA VAL A 1113 -1.65 -9.73 71.21
C VAL A 1113 -1.25 -10.05 72.65
N GLN A 1114 -1.06 -9.03 73.49
CA GLN A 1114 -0.72 -9.21 74.91
C GLN A 1114 -1.82 -9.91 75.72
N ASP A 1115 -3.09 -9.60 75.45
CA ASP A 1115 -4.22 -10.28 76.08
C ASP A 1115 -4.29 -11.76 75.68
N MET A 1116 -4.11 -12.06 74.40
CA MET A 1116 -4.09 -13.44 73.91
C MET A 1116 -2.87 -14.22 74.44
N GLU A 1117 -1.71 -13.56 74.56
CA GLU A 1117 -0.50 -14.15 75.16
C GLU A 1117 -0.72 -14.49 76.65
N LYS A 1118 -1.44 -13.64 77.41
CA LYS A 1118 -1.84 -13.92 78.79
C LYS A 1118 -2.81 -15.11 78.87
N ARG A 1119 -3.77 -15.21 77.93
CA ARG A 1119 -4.71 -16.34 77.84
C ARG A 1119 -4.01 -17.66 77.50
N LEU A 1120 -2.95 -17.62 76.69
CA LEU A 1120 -2.08 -18.76 76.41
C LEU A 1120 -1.29 -19.21 77.64
N LYS A 1121 -0.71 -18.26 78.40
CA LYS A 1121 0.06 -18.53 79.62
C LYS A 1121 -0.81 -18.98 80.81
N GLY A 1122 -2.12 -18.69 80.79
CA GLY A 1122 -3.05 -18.99 81.87
C GLY A 1122 -3.64 -20.41 81.91
N GLY A 1123 -3.25 -21.32 80.99
CA GLY A 1123 -3.77 -22.69 80.92
C GLY A 1123 -2.72 -23.77 81.25
N SER A 1124 -3.10 -24.80 82.01
CA SER A 1124 -2.24 -25.91 82.45
C SER A 1124 -2.13 -27.09 81.45
N SER A 1125 -2.76 -27.02 80.27
CA SER A 1125 -2.66 -28.03 79.21
C SER A 1125 -2.48 -27.40 77.83
N PRO A 1126 -1.77 -28.05 76.89
CA PRO A 1126 -1.59 -27.55 75.53
C PRO A 1126 -2.95 -27.36 74.85
N ARG A 1127 -3.23 -26.15 74.36
CA ARG A 1127 -4.44 -25.82 73.62
C ARG A 1127 -4.04 -25.42 72.19
N PRO A 1128 -3.97 -26.37 71.24
CA PRO A 1128 -3.55 -26.11 69.86
C PRO A 1128 -4.39 -25.02 69.18
N GLN A 1129 -5.70 -25.00 69.44
CA GLN A 1129 -6.62 -23.99 68.91
C GLN A 1129 -6.27 -22.56 69.37
N LEU A 1130 -5.89 -22.38 70.64
CA LEU A 1130 -5.48 -21.07 71.17
C LEU A 1130 -4.11 -20.61 70.66
N HIS A 1131 -3.20 -21.55 70.34
CA HIS A 1131 -1.94 -21.22 69.66
C HIS A 1131 -2.19 -20.75 68.23
N GLN A 1132 -3.07 -21.44 67.50
CA GLN A 1132 -3.47 -21.05 66.16
C GLN A 1132 -4.18 -19.68 66.16
N GLU A 1133 -5.10 -19.44 67.09
CA GLU A 1133 -5.77 -18.14 67.25
C GLU A 1133 -4.77 -17.00 67.56
N TYR A 1134 -3.74 -17.29 68.37
CA TYR A 1134 -2.67 -16.34 68.65
C TYR A 1134 -1.82 -16.07 67.41
N ASP A 1135 -1.40 -17.10 66.68
CA ASP A 1135 -0.59 -16.94 65.47
C ASP A 1135 -1.38 -16.14 64.41
N ASP A 1136 -2.65 -16.46 64.19
CA ASP A 1136 -3.53 -15.74 63.26
C ASP A 1136 -3.77 -14.28 63.70
N LEU A 1137 -3.93 -14.03 65.01
CA LEU A 1137 -4.05 -12.66 65.54
C LEU A 1137 -2.72 -11.90 65.41
N PHE A 1138 -1.61 -12.54 65.76
CA PHE A 1138 -0.28 -11.95 65.69
C PHE A 1138 0.08 -11.56 64.25
N GLN A 1139 -0.17 -12.44 63.28
CA GLN A 1139 0.06 -12.15 61.86
C GLN A 1139 -0.82 -10.99 61.37
N ARG A 1140 -2.10 -10.94 61.75
CA ARG A 1140 -2.98 -9.81 61.42
C ARG A 1140 -2.47 -8.48 61.99
N VAL A 1141 -2.10 -8.47 63.27
CA VAL A 1141 -1.57 -7.27 63.94
C VAL A 1141 -0.20 -6.88 63.37
N LEU A 1142 0.65 -7.84 63.00
CA LEU A 1142 1.93 -7.59 62.35
C LEU A 1142 1.73 -6.87 61.02
N ILE A 1143 0.77 -7.31 60.19
CA ILE A 1143 0.42 -6.65 58.93
C ILE A 1143 -0.09 -5.21 59.18
N GLU A 1144 -0.94 -5.01 60.19
CA GLU A 1144 -1.40 -3.67 60.57
C GLU A 1144 -0.23 -2.76 60.97
N LYS A 1145 0.72 -3.25 61.79
CA LYS A 1145 1.88 -2.45 62.23
C LYS A 1145 2.89 -2.22 61.11
N GLN A 1146 3.05 -3.18 60.19
CA GLN A 1146 3.81 -2.96 58.97
C GLN A 1146 3.19 -1.84 58.13
N ARG A 1147 1.85 -1.77 58.05
CA ARG A 1147 1.15 -0.67 57.36
C ARG A 1147 1.40 0.68 58.06
N ASP A 1148 1.28 0.74 59.39
CA ASP A 1148 1.53 1.97 60.16
C ASP A 1148 2.97 2.49 59.93
N ILE A 1149 3.96 1.59 59.96
CA ILE A 1149 5.36 1.92 59.70
C ILE A 1149 5.57 2.35 58.24
N ALA A 1150 4.92 1.69 57.28
CA ALA A 1150 4.98 2.04 55.88
C ALA A 1150 4.45 3.46 55.62
N GLU A 1151 3.29 3.80 56.20
CA GLU A 1151 2.70 5.14 56.09
C GLU A 1151 3.60 6.20 56.72
N LYS A 1152 4.18 5.91 57.90
CA LYS A 1152 5.15 6.80 58.55
C LYS A 1152 6.41 6.99 57.70
N PHE A 1153 6.90 5.92 57.07
CA PHE A 1153 8.07 5.98 56.19
C PHE A 1153 7.79 6.89 54.99
N ASP A 1154 6.69 6.66 54.27
CA ASP A 1154 6.31 7.47 53.10
C ASP A 1154 6.07 8.95 53.47
N ALA A 1155 5.55 9.23 54.67
CA ALA A 1155 5.38 10.60 55.16
C ALA A 1155 6.73 11.34 55.40
N ILE A 1156 7.77 10.62 55.82
CA ILE A 1156 9.12 11.18 56.03
C ILE A 1156 9.86 11.35 54.69
N HIS A 1157 9.68 10.40 53.78
CA HIS A 1157 10.36 10.32 52.49
C HIS A 1157 9.49 10.89 51.35
N SER A 1158 9.22 12.20 51.44
CA SER A 1158 8.37 12.96 50.51
C SER A 1158 9.15 13.82 49.52
N VAL A 1159 8.48 14.30 48.47
CA VAL A 1159 9.07 15.23 47.49
C VAL A 1159 9.46 16.58 48.11
N GLN A 1160 8.77 17.04 49.17
CA GLN A 1160 9.15 18.24 49.90
C GLN A 1160 10.52 18.08 50.58
N ARG A 1161 10.80 16.89 51.13
CA ARG A 1161 12.12 16.59 51.65
C ARG A 1161 13.15 16.56 50.53
N ALA A 1162 12.84 15.90 49.41
CA ALA A 1162 13.74 15.80 48.26
C ALA A 1162 14.12 17.20 47.71
N GLN A 1163 13.18 18.14 47.65
CA GLN A 1163 13.47 19.52 47.29
C GLN A 1163 14.38 20.22 48.32
N LYS A 1164 14.08 20.09 49.63
CA LYS A 1164 14.88 20.70 50.71
C LYS A 1164 16.35 20.24 50.71
N VAL A 1165 16.61 18.98 50.33
CA VAL A 1165 17.97 18.44 50.25
C VAL A 1165 18.64 18.65 48.89
N GLY A 1166 17.97 19.36 47.96
CA GLY A 1166 18.52 19.69 46.64
C GLY A 1166 18.39 18.59 45.58
N SER A 1167 17.73 17.49 45.90
CA SER A 1167 17.46 16.38 44.97
C SER A 1167 16.43 16.72 43.88
N LEU A 1168 15.57 17.73 44.11
CA LEU A 1168 14.60 18.26 43.16
C LEU A 1168 14.79 19.79 43.02
N ASP A 1169 14.54 20.33 41.84
CA ASP A 1169 14.55 21.79 41.60
C ASP A 1169 13.25 22.45 42.07
N ALA A 1170 12.09 21.87 41.73
CA ALA A 1170 10.80 22.47 42.02
C ALA A 1170 9.69 21.42 42.19
N ILE A 1171 8.67 21.81 42.97
CA ILE A 1171 7.40 21.09 43.09
C ILE A 1171 6.36 21.92 42.31
N VAL A 1172 5.60 21.25 41.45
CA VAL A 1172 4.68 21.89 40.49
C VAL A 1172 3.26 21.35 40.71
N GLU A 1173 2.27 22.23 40.71
CA GLU A 1173 0.87 21.79 40.72
C GLU A 1173 0.52 21.09 39.40
N PRO A 1174 -0.23 19.97 39.40
CA PRO A 1174 -0.58 19.24 38.18
C PRO A 1174 -1.14 20.13 37.06
N ALA A 1175 -1.97 21.12 37.41
CA ALA A 1175 -2.55 22.07 36.46
C ALA A 1175 -1.50 22.94 35.73
N GLY A 1176 -0.36 23.23 36.37
CA GLY A 1176 0.73 24.03 35.82
C GLY A 1176 1.86 23.21 35.18
N MET A 1177 1.70 21.88 35.06
CA MET A 1177 2.74 20.97 34.57
C MET A 1177 3.27 21.38 33.19
N ARG A 1178 2.36 21.62 32.22
CA ARG A 1178 2.73 22.00 30.85
C ARG A 1178 3.55 23.28 30.81
N GLN A 1179 3.10 24.32 31.51
CA GLN A 1179 3.80 25.60 31.61
C GLN A 1179 5.21 25.43 32.18
N ALA A 1180 5.35 24.69 33.29
CA ALA A 1180 6.64 24.49 33.95
C ALA A 1180 7.65 23.72 33.08
N LEU A 1181 7.17 22.73 32.31
CA LEU A 1181 8.02 22.01 31.36
C LEU A 1181 8.51 22.92 30.23
N ILE A 1182 7.65 23.76 29.67
CA ILE A 1182 8.03 24.76 28.65
C ILE A 1182 9.06 25.74 29.20
N GLU A 1183 8.84 26.27 30.41
CA GLU A 1183 9.80 27.16 31.09
C GLU A 1183 11.16 26.51 31.31
N ALA A 1184 11.19 25.24 31.73
CA ALA A 1184 12.43 24.50 31.94
C ALA A 1184 13.22 24.30 30.63
N ILE A 1185 12.52 24.04 29.52
CA ILE A 1185 13.12 23.92 28.18
C ILE A 1185 13.70 25.25 27.72
N GLU A 1186 12.89 26.32 27.74
CA GLU A 1186 13.30 27.66 27.29
C GLU A 1186 14.49 28.18 28.11
N ALA A 1187 14.44 28.01 29.43
CA ALA A 1187 15.55 28.39 30.31
C ALA A 1187 16.81 27.52 30.12
N GLY A 1188 16.65 26.27 29.67
CA GLY A 1188 17.76 25.41 29.31
C GLY A 1188 18.43 25.85 28.01
N LEU A 1189 17.64 26.05 26.96
CA LEU A 1189 18.12 26.50 25.63
C LEU A 1189 18.84 27.85 25.73
N ALA A 1190 18.25 28.82 26.44
CA ALA A 1190 18.86 30.13 26.63
C ALA A 1190 20.24 30.07 27.32
N ARG A 1191 20.47 29.11 28.23
CA ARG A 1191 21.81 28.92 28.85
C ARG A 1191 22.83 28.37 27.87
N GLU A 1192 22.40 27.55 26.92
CA GLU A 1192 23.29 26.99 25.90
C GLU A 1192 23.71 28.06 24.90
N ASP A 1193 22.81 28.98 24.54
CA ASP A 1193 23.12 30.12 23.66
C ASP A 1193 24.14 31.08 24.28
N VAL A 1194 24.07 31.30 25.60
CA VAL A 1194 25.02 32.17 26.34
C VAL A 1194 26.39 31.51 26.54
N ARG A 1195 26.47 30.17 26.58
CA ARG A 1195 27.75 29.43 26.58
C ARG A 1195 28.36 29.45 25.17
N GLN A 1196 28.91 30.60 24.75
CA GLN A 1196 29.87 30.66 23.65
C GLN A 1196 31.22 30.07 24.11
N PRO A 1197 31.92 29.27 23.29
CA PRO A 1197 33.36 29.18 23.37
C PRO A 1197 33.96 30.37 22.60
N GLU A 1198 34.68 31.25 23.29
CA GLU A 1198 35.72 32.06 22.63
C GLU A 1198 36.72 31.09 21.99
N SER A 1199 37.00 31.30 20.69
CA SER A 1199 38.12 30.71 19.93
C SER A 1199 38.40 29.21 20.11
N GLY A 1200 37.79 28.39 19.26
CA GLY A 1200 38.26 27.04 18.97
C GLY A 1200 39.52 27.02 18.12
N SER A 1201 40.66 27.32 18.74
CA SER A 1201 41.99 26.95 18.25
C SER A 1201 42.85 26.70 19.49
N GLU A 1202 43.42 25.50 19.62
CA GLU A 1202 44.23 25.00 20.74
C GLU A 1202 43.46 24.40 21.94
N GLN A 1203 42.91 23.18 21.81
CA GLN A 1203 42.92 22.18 22.90
C GLN A 1203 42.40 20.78 22.50
N ILE A 1204 42.74 20.28 21.31
CA ILE A 1204 42.59 18.85 20.98
C ILE A 1204 43.88 18.33 20.33
N VAL A 1205 44.98 18.35 21.09
CA VAL A 1205 46.20 17.56 20.78
C VAL A 1205 46.75 16.84 22.04
N ALA A 1206 46.17 17.02 23.22
CA ALA A 1206 46.68 16.39 24.44
C ALA A 1206 45.66 15.46 25.08
N ARG A 1207 45.44 14.30 24.46
CA ARG A 1207 45.11 12.98 25.05
C ARG A 1207 44.73 12.01 23.92
N ALA A 1208 45.76 11.54 23.23
CA ALA A 1208 45.80 10.20 22.68
C ALA A 1208 46.39 9.27 23.76
#